data_AF-A0A1E4FC49-F1
#
_entry.id   AF-A0A1E4FC49-F1
#
_cell.length_a   1.000
_cell.length_b   1.000
_cell.length_c   1.000
_cell.angle_alpha   90.00
_cell.angle_beta   90.00
_cell.angle_gamma   90.00
#
_symmetry.space_group_name_H-M   'P 1'
#
loop_
_entity.id
_entity.type
_entity.pdbx_description
1 polymer ?
#
loop_
_entity_poly.entity_id
_entity_poly.type
_entity_poly.pdbx_seq_one_letter_code
_entity_poly.pdbx_strand_id
1 'polypeptide(L)'
;MDVRPAYQLFQQLLAPAPEQPGVDVILTRPQDLGSGGLEELQKALQARPSRTCLAYCCPDGERPEGSSEWLPPELLSLYESGACVESHSELPFTETFYAALGTAIMRSLTPLLVKPIKLLVVDADNTLWDGVVAEDGLENLRVGEERRRFQAYLSRQVESGCLLAVCSKNHRSDVESVFERHPDMVLKPDQVLSWLVGWEGKSRQILALLSELNLGLESVLVLDDNAVEIAELRASGLQAIQVPEAGELLGFIQHFWWFQDARATSEDRLRAQFYRDQRNREQARVDAPGLLEFVAGLQLQIRIEPIAPEHRLRASQLTYRTNQFHLAPRSRSETECENGLGVWVSDRFGDYGMVGLLVAPEGRVETFLLSCRALGRGVEHAMLRHLAQQSQTLSIRFQTSERNQPAAQFLQQILGCPPQEGWNELDVAQARRWVWQPPVAEAATARKPESLTGACPELCRVAEEQWRAGQILAAARAQQRRARHLSSPYLAPADLRQQQAARVWEEVLSLEPVGLHDGFFELGGDSLAMVRVLNRLRELWGSAPTLDQFLRNPTVAALAEELPAETGPQPIEMSWVADLSDEEVEKMLARLESESSIESLAIPTAGRPQAVLRAVTSFHQHLREHGRPTPIVVSDQSAPAQSRETREMLSDLARQQQIDLHYLGSQEQQELRRDLVGAGFEPALIHFAFGGHELQGCGSNRNLLLLLGDGARYFTVDDDTLASHLIFGDLQAPVRYCRGREAEDVSYASESRPPQPGSRPDLLTLHETLLGRLGVELGDWPQLPAEAWVAATFNGLHGDCGLGAPFGIWEEPLGILALNEPSRQRLVEQEAHYRASLLSRRHLRLPPVSAVSDGACSLSTFMGLDATRLLPPWCPVLRGTDRVFPVLVKAILPSALLGHLPVAAPHEPLVERRFSPGELFRNTGGIDVSRLLLECIQLWEPGTATTPEDRLRSLGGYLKELARADLGEVLGPVLQRRNDLWASSLLESSGPAWWRDDVSQYLDRVNQAQRQADYWIPVDLRAIVGRDRAVEKSVESLRWLGELLQSWPDLLEAGRRRTQRRPWTTSLLSSTLSV
;
A
#
# COMPACT_ATOMS: atom_id res chain seq x y z
N MET A 1 -34.00 18.14 -32.65
CA MET A 1 -32.76 18.61 -33.30
C MET A 1 -32.69 17.99 -34.69
N ASP A 2 -32.13 18.73 -35.64
CA ASP A 2 -32.09 18.46 -37.08
C ASP A 2 -31.47 17.09 -37.42
N VAL A 3 -32.15 16.31 -38.26
CA VAL A 3 -31.67 15.02 -38.78
C VAL A 3 -30.61 15.32 -39.86
N ARG A 4 -29.32 15.08 -39.56
CA ARG A 4 -28.26 14.77 -40.57
C ARG A 4 -26.94 14.29 -39.92
N PRO A 5 -26.78 12.99 -39.60
CA PRO A 5 -25.56 12.44 -38.96
C PRO A 5 -24.41 12.06 -39.92
N ALA A 6 -24.72 11.58 -41.14
CA ALA A 6 -23.72 10.99 -42.02
C ALA A 6 -22.65 11.98 -42.50
N TYR A 7 -23.02 13.23 -42.80
CA TYR A 7 -22.10 14.25 -43.32
C TYR A 7 -21.01 14.64 -42.31
N GLN A 8 -21.33 14.71 -41.01
CA GLN A 8 -20.34 14.99 -39.96
C GLN A 8 -19.34 13.83 -39.80
N LEU A 9 -19.81 12.59 -39.85
CA LEU A 9 -18.93 11.41 -39.80
C LEU A 9 -17.94 11.42 -40.98
N PHE A 10 -18.43 11.70 -42.20
CA PHE A 10 -17.55 11.78 -43.37
C PHE A 10 -16.56 12.95 -43.30
N GLN A 11 -16.96 14.12 -42.79
CA GLN A 11 -16.02 15.23 -42.57
C GLN A 11 -14.94 14.90 -41.53
N GLN A 12 -15.27 14.16 -40.46
CA GLN A 12 -14.30 13.73 -39.45
C GLN A 12 -13.33 12.66 -39.98
N LEU A 13 -13.80 11.77 -40.86
CA LEU A 13 -12.94 10.79 -41.55
C LEU A 13 -12.03 11.43 -42.60
N LEU A 14 -12.43 12.55 -43.20
CA LEU A 14 -11.63 13.27 -44.20
C LEU A 14 -10.66 14.31 -43.58
N ALA A 15 -10.80 14.62 -42.30
CA ALA A 15 -9.86 15.50 -41.58
C ALA A 15 -8.47 14.84 -41.42
N PRO A 16 -7.37 15.60 -41.34
CA PRO A 16 -6.04 15.05 -41.08
C PRO A 16 -6.00 14.38 -39.70
N ALA A 17 -5.48 13.15 -39.63
CA ALA A 17 -5.42 12.38 -38.40
C ALA A 17 -4.42 13.01 -37.40
N PRO A 18 -4.71 12.97 -36.08
CA PRO A 18 -3.75 13.41 -35.06
C PRO A 18 -2.51 12.50 -35.03
N GLU A 19 -1.34 13.06 -34.69
CA GLU A 19 -0.02 12.40 -34.72
C GLU A 19 0.14 11.20 -33.76
N GLN A 20 -0.82 10.98 -32.84
CA GLN A 20 -0.75 9.91 -31.84
C GLN A 20 -1.26 8.57 -32.38
N PRO A 21 -0.58 7.43 -32.10
CA PRO A 21 -1.08 6.10 -32.45
C PRO A 21 -2.41 5.79 -31.73
N GLY A 22 -3.36 5.15 -32.42
CA GLY A 22 -4.65 4.73 -31.83
C GLY A 22 -5.58 4.05 -32.83
N VAL A 23 -6.68 3.48 -32.31
CA VAL A 23 -7.69 2.77 -33.11
C VAL A 23 -8.93 3.64 -33.28
N ASP A 24 -9.40 3.79 -34.52
CA ASP A 24 -10.64 4.51 -34.81
C ASP A 24 -11.80 3.51 -34.83
N VAL A 25 -12.82 3.72 -33.98
CA VAL A 25 -14.03 2.88 -33.92
C VAL A 25 -15.21 3.66 -34.50
N ILE A 26 -15.83 3.14 -35.55
CA ILE A 26 -16.95 3.77 -36.25
C ILE A 26 -18.20 2.93 -36.01
N LEU A 27 -19.25 3.52 -35.42
CA LEU A 27 -20.55 2.87 -35.22
C LEU A 27 -21.60 3.57 -36.09
N THR A 28 -22.30 2.81 -36.93
CA THR A 28 -23.32 3.36 -37.84
C THR A 28 -24.45 2.35 -38.10
N ARG A 29 -25.59 2.85 -38.59
CA ARG A 29 -26.72 2.02 -39.05
C ARG A 29 -26.90 2.23 -40.55
N PRO A 30 -27.19 1.19 -41.36
CA PRO A 30 -27.46 1.33 -42.79
C PRO A 30 -28.55 2.35 -43.13
N GLN A 31 -29.58 2.47 -42.28
CA GLN A 31 -30.62 3.49 -42.45
C GLN A 31 -30.12 4.93 -42.24
N ASP A 32 -29.03 5.14 -41.49
CA ASP A 32 -28.45 6.47 -41.25
C ASP A 32 -27.48 6.90 -42.36
N LEU A 33 -26.96 5.96 -43.16
CA LEU A 33 -26.00 6.22 -44.24
C LEU A 33 -26.66 6.66 -45.56
N GLY A 34 -27.95 6.38 -45.74
CA GLY A 34 -28.67 6.65 -46.98
C GLY A 34 -28.22 5.78 -48.17
N SER A 35 -28.86 5.97 -49.33
CA SER A 35 -28.53 5.21 -50.55
C SER A 35 -27.15 5.58 -51.08
N GLY A 36 -26.20 4.63 -51.07
CA GLY A 36 -24.83 4.80 -51.56
C GLY A 36 -23.77 5.18 -50.50
N GLY A 37 -24.19 5.53 -49.28
CA GLY A 37 -23.26 5.96 -48.22
C GLY A 37 -22.31 4.87 -47.71
N LEU A 38 -22.65 3.59 -47.91
CA LEU A 38 -21.81 2.46 -47.52
C LEU A 38 -20.57 2.33 -48.43
N GLU A 39 -20.72 2.60 -49.73
CA GLU A 39 -19.59 2.66 -50.67
C GLU A 39 -18.68 3.86 -50.42
N GLU A 40 -19.23 5.01 -50.02
CA GLU A 40 -18.47 6.20 -49.65
C GLU A 40 -17.66 5.98 -48.37
N LEU A 41 -18.24 5.32 -47.37
CA LEU A 41 -17.55 4.93 -46.14
C LEU A 41 -16.38 3.99 -46.43
N GLN A 42 -16.57 3.02 -47.32
CA GLN A 42 -15.50 2.11 -47.73
C GLN A 42 -14.34 2.85 -48.41
N LYS A 43 -14.64 3.81 -49.30
CA LYS A 43 -13.61 4.66 -49.94
C LYS A 43 -12.87 5.54 -48.92
N ALA A 44 -13.58 6.09 -47.94
CA ALA A 44 -12.98 6.92 -46.89
C ALA A 44 -12.02 6.10 -45.99
N LEU A 45 -12.40 4.86 -45.64
CA LEU A 45 -11.55 3.95 -44.86
C LEU A 45 -10.28 3.55 -45.61
N GLN A 46 -10.39 3.22 -46.90
CA GLN A 46 -9.24 2.86 -47.75
C GLN A 46 -8.23 4.01 -47.93
N ALA A 47 -8.66 5.26 -47.76
CA ALA A 47 -7.80 6.44 -47.88
C ALA A 47 -6.93 6.71 -46.62
N ARG A 48 -7.10 5.95 -45.52
CA ARG A 48 -6.36 6.11 -44.25
C ARG A 48 -5.51 4.87 -43.88
N PRO A 49 -4.39 4.58 -44.57
CA PRO A 49 -3.60 3.37 -44.32
C PRO A 49 -2.73 3.40 -43.04
N SER A 50 -2.64 4.53 -42.33
CA SER A 50 -1.71 4.73 -41.20
C SER A 50 -2.30 4.47 -39.80
N ARG A 51 -3.60 4.17 -39.68
CA ARG A 51 -4.26 3.82 -38.41
C ARG A 51 -5.15 2.59 -38.61
N THR A 52 -5.31 1.78 -37.56
CA THR A 52 -6.28 0.69 -37.57
C THR A 52 -7.68 1.29 -37.40
N CYS A 53 -8.57 1.05 -38.36
CA CYS A 53 -9.96 1.48 -38.31
C CYS A 53 -10.86 0.24 -38.16
N LEU A 54 -11.79 0.28 -37.22
CA LEU A 54 -12.81 -0.75 -37.04
C LEU A 54 -14.19 -0.13 -37.29
N ALA A 55 -14.84 -0.55 -38.37
CA ALA A 55 -16.15 -0.04 -38.75
C ALA A 55 -17.25 -1.07 -38.45
N TYR A 56 -18.27 -0.62 -37.74
CA TYR A 56 -19.36 -1.41 -37.22
C TYR A 56 -20.68 -0.86 -37.74
N CYS A 57 -21.26 -1.59 -38.70
CA CYS A 57 -22.57 -1.28 -39.26
C CYS A 57 -23.59 -2.24 -38.67
N CYS A 58 -24.45 -1.78 -37.78
CA CYS A 58 -25.40 -2.64 -37.07
C CYS A 58 -26.82 -2.45 -37.64
N PRO A 59 -27.33 -3.40 -38.46
CA PRO A 59 -28.75 -3.77 -38.38
C PRO A 59 -29.03 -5.26 -38.73
N ASP A 60 -30.32 -5.63 -38.84
CA ASP A 60 -30.89 -6.95 -39.19
C ASP A 60 -30.46 -7.59 -40.56
N GLY A 61 -29.23 -7.45 -41.06
CA GLY A 61 -28.88 -8.05 -42.37
C GLY A 61 -27.40 -8.06 -42.79
N GLU A 62 -27.12 -8.94 -43.77
CA GLU A 62 -25.85 -9.58 -44.18
C GLU A 62 -24.61 -8.70 -44.49
N ARG A 63 -23.43 -9.34 -44.40
CA ARG A 63 -22.09 -8.82 -44.73
C ARG A 63 -21.94 -8.52 -46.23
N PRO A 64 -21.52 -7.31 -46.64
CA PRO A 64 -21.20 -7.02 -48.04
C PRO A 64 -19.97 -7.80 -48.54
N GLU A 65 -19.99 -8.29 -49.78
CA GLU A 65 -18.85 -9.00 -50.37
C GLU A 65 -17.60 -8.09 -50.51
N GLY A 66 -16.45 -8.56 -50.01
CA GLY A 66 -15.14 -7.94 -50.25
C GLY A 66 -14.54 -7.10 -49.12
N SER A 67 -15.12 -7.06 -47.91
CA SER A 67 -14.59 -6.28 -46.78
C SER A 67 -13.86 -7.13 -45.73
N SER A 68 -12.68 -6.67 -45.27
CA SER A 68 -11.84 -7.34 -44.26
C SER A 68 -11.96 -6.77 -42.84
N GLU A 69 -12.62 -5.62 -42.65
CA GLU A 69 -12.61 -4.83 -41.40
C GLU A 69 -14.02 -4.64 -40.78
N TRP A 70 -14.86 -5.68 -40.84
CA TRP A 70 -16.21 -5.66 -40.29
C TRP A 70 -16.32 -6.69 -39.18
N LEU A 71 -17.01 -6.36 -38.08
CA LEU A 71 -17.25 -7.32 -37.00
C LEU A 71 -18.11 -8.47 -37.56
N PRO A 72 -17.66 -9.73 -37.46
CA PRO A 72 -18.42 -10.88 -37.92
C PRO A 72 -19.80 -10.89 -37.23
N PRO A 73 -20.93 -11.01 -37.96
CA PRO A 73 -22.26 -11.18 -37.36
C PRO A 73 -22.29 -12.31 -36.32
N GLU A 74 -21.43 -13.30 -36.48
CA GLU A 74 -21.24 -14.43 -35.59
C GLU A 74 -20.74 -14.00 -34.20
N LEU A 75 -19.89 -12.95 -34.09
CA LEU A 75 -19.40 -12.46 -32.79
C LEU A 75 -20.50 -11.78 -31.97
N LEU A 76 -21.42 -11.06 -32.61
CA LEU A 76 -22.57 -10.45 -31.93
C LEU A 76 -23.58 -11.51 -31.50
N SER A 77 -23.74 -12.58 -32.28
CA SER A 77 -24.64 -13.70 -31.95
C SER A 77 -24.23 -14.48 -30.69
N LEU A 78 -22.99 -14.34 -30.23
CA LEU A 78 -22.50 -14.97 -29.00
C LEU A 78 -23.12 -14.39 -27.71
N TYR A 79 -23.67 -13.17 -27.75
CA TYR A 79 -24.04 -12.42 -26.54
C TYR A 79 -25.56 -12.23 -26.31
N GLU A 80 -26.44 -13.08 -26.88
CA GLU A 80 -27.91 -13.15 -26.66
C GLU A 80 -28.61 -11.81 -26.31
N SER A 81 -28.67 -10.86 -27.25
CA SER A 81 -29.03 -9.46 -26.94
C SER A 81 -30.52 -9.07 -26.99
N GLY A 82 -31.43 -9.93 -27.48
CA GLY A 82 -32.86 -9.57 -27.63
C GLY A 82 -33.11 -8.42 -28.62
N ALA A 83 -34.37 -8.14 -28.97
CA ALA A 83 -34.76 -7.28 -30.10
C ALA A 83 -34.09 -5.88 -30.12
N CYS A 84 -33.72 -5.46 -31.34
CA CYS A 84 -32.81 -4.36 -31.65
C CYS A 84 -33.36 -2.94 -31.42
N VAL A 85 -34.63 -2.76 -31.04
CA VAL A 85 -35.30 -1.43 -31.04
C VAL A 85 -36.27 -1.28 -29.85
N GLU A 86 -36.08 -0.25 -29.02
CA GLU A 86 -37.11 0.24 -28.10
C GLU A 86 -38.10 1.11 -28.88
N SER A 87 -39.38 0.73 -28.90
CA SER A 87 -40.40 1.46 -29.69
C SER A 87 -40.79 2.85 -29.13
N HIS A 88 -40.15 3.30 -28.03
CA HIS A 88 -40.58 4.51 -27.30
C HIS A 88 -39.43 5.39 -26.75
N SER A 89 -38.16 5.15 -27.08
CA SER A 89 -37.03 6.00 -26.65
C SER A 89 -36.26 6.60 -27.84
N GLU A 90 -35.59 7.75 -27.63
CA GLU A 90 -34.72 8.38 -28.65
C GLU A 90 -33.40 7.61 -28.88
N LEU A 91 -33.20 6.45 -28.21
CA LEU A 91 -31.99 5.64 -28.30
C LEU A 91 -32.12 4.56 -29.39
N PRO A 92 -31.08 4.32 -30.21
CA PRO A 92 -31.17 3.43 -31.36
C PRO A 92 -31.12 1.92 -31.03
N PHE A 93 -30.68 1.52 -29.84
CA PHE A 93 -30.58 0.12 -29.40
C PHE A 93 -30.94 -0.05 -27.91
N THR A 94 -31.31 -1.28 -27.50
CA THR A 94 -31.54 -1.61 -26.08
C THR A 94 -30.24 -1.57 -25.27
N GLU A 95 -30.33 -1.36 -23.95
CA GLU A 95 -29.14 -1.34 -23.09
C GLU A 95 -28.37 -2.68 -23.08
N THR A 96 -29.08 -3.81 -23.19
CA THR A 96 -28.46 -5.14 -23.30
C THR A 96 -27.71 -5.30 -24.62
N PHE A 97 -28.21 -4.71 -25.71
CA PHE A 97 -27.52 -4.68 -26.99
C PHE A 97 -26.27 -3.80 -26.95
N TYR A 98 -26.31 -2.65 -26.28
CA TYR A 98 -25.12 -1.82 -26.07
C TYR A 98 -24.03 -2.54 -25.27
N ALA A 99 -24.41 -3.28 -24.23
CA ALA A 99 -23.48 -4.11 -23.46
C ALA A 99 -22.83 -5.20 -24.34
N ALA A 100 -23.63 -5.92 -25.14
CA ALA A 100 -23.14 -6.92 -26.08
C ALA A 100 -22.20 -6.34 -27.16
N LEU A 101 -22.60 -5.22 -27.76
CA LEU A 101 -21.83 -4.52 -28.78
C LEU A 101 -20.49 -4.02 -28.22
N GLY A 102 -20.48 -3.41 -27.03
CA GLY A 102 -19.26 -2.98 -26.36
C GLY A 102 -18.28 -4.13 -26.12
N THR A 103 -18.77 -5.27 -25.65
CA THR A 103 -17.94 -6.48 -25.42
C THR A 103 -17.38 -7.06 -26.72
N ALA A 104 -18.18 -7.12 -27.78
CA ALA A 104 -17.74 -7.62 -29.08
C ALA A 104 -16.64 -6.73 -29.72
N ILE A 105 -16.79 -5.41 -29.58
CA ILE A 105 -15.78 -4.43 -30.01
C ILE A 105 -14.48 -4.63 -29.22
N MET A 106 -14.56 -4.74 -27.90
CA MET A 106 -13.40 -4.99 -27.06
C MET A 106 -12.69 -6.30 -27.42
N ARG A 107 -13.45 -7.37 -27.69
CA ARG A 107 -12.89 -8.66 -28.14
C ARG A 107 -12.12 -8.54 -29.46
N SER A 108 -12.56 -7.68 -30.37
CA SER A 108 -11.87 -7.42 -31.65
C SER A 108 -10.60 -6.57 -31.48
N LEU A 109 -10.56 -5.74 -30.42
CA LEU A 109 -9.41 -4.90 -30.07
C LEU A 109 -8.36 -5.64 -29.25
N THR A 110 -8.71 -6.68 -28.48
CA THR A 110 -7.81 -7.40 -27.56
C THR A 110 -6.46 -7.79 -28.20
N PRO A 111 -6.38 -8.32 -29.45
CA PRO A 111 -5.10 -8.67 -30.07
C PRO A 111 -4.16 -7.47 -30.33
N LEU A 112 -4.70 -6.25 -30.38
CA LEU A 112 -3.95 -5.01 -30.56
C LEU A 112 -3.54 -4.39 -29.20
N LEU A 113 -4.25 -4.73 -28.13
CA LEU A 113 -4.10 -4.12 -26.81
C LEU A 113 -3.33 -4.98 -25.81
N VAL A 114 -3.31 -6.31 -26.01
CA VAL A 114 -2.80 -7.27 -25.03
C VAL A 114 -1.63 -8.06 -25.61
N LYS A 115 -0.61 -8.33 -24.79
CA LYS A 115 0.51 -9.18 -25.19
C LYS A 115 0.02 -10.61 -25.45
N PRO A 116 0.49 -11.28 -26.52
CA PRO A 116 0.06 -12.64 -26.82
C PRO A 116 0.58 -13.64 -25.77
N ILE A 117 -0.27 -14.59 -25.41
CA ILE A 117 0.14 -15.73 -24.59
C ILE A 117 1.00 -16.68 -25.42
N LYS A 118 2.12 -17.08 -24.84
CA LYS A 118 3.14 -17.92 -25.47
C LYS A 118 3.21 -19.31 -24.85
N LEU A 119 2.76 -19.47 -23.62
CA LEU A 119 2.72 -20.74 -22.89
C LEU A 119 1.35 -20.96 -22.26
N LEU A 120 0.75 -22.10 -22.60
CA LEU A 120 -0.40 -22.67 -21.90
C LEU A 120 0.09 -23.70 -20.90
N VAL A 121 -0.32 -23.55 -19.65
CA VAL A 121 -0.15 -24.59 -18.62
C VAL A 121 -1.54 -25.11 -18.27
N VAL A 122 -1.74 -26.42 -18.37
CA VAL A 122 -3.05 -27.04 -18.14
C VAL A 122 -2.95 -28.15 -17.09
N ASP A 123 -3.89 -28.18 -16.15
CA ASP A 123 -4.08 -29.33 -15.26
C ASP A 123 -4.64 -30.54 -16.04
N ALA A 124 -4.62 -31.73 -15.42
CA ALA A 124 -5.02 -32.97 -16.06
C ALA A 124 -6.39 -33.48 -15.58
N ASP A 125 -6.49 -33.85 -14.30
CA ASP A 125 -7.71 -34.45 -13.72
C ASP A 125 -8.82 -33.39 -13.63
N ASN A 126 -10.05 -33.76 -13.97
CA ASN A 126 -11.23 -32.87 -14.08
C ASN A 126 -11.09 -31.66 -15.03
N THR A 127 -9.91 -31.43 -15.61
CA THR A 127 -9.61 -30.38 -16.59
C THR A 127 -9.57 -30.94 -18.01
N LEU A 128 -8.70 -31.93 -18.29
CA LEU A 128 -8.57 -32.56 -19.61
C LEU A 128 -9.50 -33.76 -19.80
N TRP A 129 -9.82 -34.44 -18.71
CA TRP A 129 -10.77 -35.56 -18.65
C TRP A 129 -11.57 -35.46 -17.35
N ASP A 130 -12.67 -36.22 -17.26
CA ASP A 130 -13.47 -36.29 -16.04
C ASP A 130 -12.98 -37.46 -15.18
N GLY A 131 -12.74 -37.20 -13.88
CA GLY A 131 -12.21 -38.17 -12.93
C GLY A 131 -10.76 -37.91 -12.53
N VAL A 132 -10.30 -38.65 -11.52
CA VAL A 132 -8.95 -38.56 -10.93
C VAL A 132 -8.16 -39.83 -11.27
N VAL A 133 -7.12 -39.71 -12.09
CA VAL A 133 -6.39 -40.89 -12.62
C VAL A 133 -5.82 -41.79 -11.52
N ALA A 134 -5.36 -41.20 -10.41
CA ALA A 134 -4.80 -41.94 -9.28
C ALA A 134 -5.85 -42.77 -8.51
N GLU A 135 -7.14 -42.38 -8.56
CA GLU A 135 -8.23 -43.04 -7.83
C GLU A 135 -9.04 -43.96 -8.75
N ASP A 136 -9.40 -43.47 -9.94
CA ASP A 136 -10.30 -44.16 -10.87
C ASP A 136 -9.56 -45.16 -11.77
N GLY A 137 -8.28 -44.90 -12.06
CA GLY A 137 -7.48 -45.65 -13.02
C GLY A 137 -7.89 -45.41 -14.49
N LEU A 138 -6.97 -45.69 -15.41
CA LEU A 138 -7.10 -45.41 -16.85
C LEU A 138 -8.43 -45.86 -17.48
N GLU A 139 -8.94 -47.04 -17.09
CA GLU A 139 -10.11 -47.67 -17.73
C GLU A 139 -11.44 -46.99 -17.36
N ASN A 140 -11.48 -46.23 -16.26
CA ASN A 140 -12.71 -45.61 -15.74
C ASN A 140 -12.79 -44.10 -16.02
N LEU A 141 -11.71 -43.49 -16.48
CA LEU A 141 -11.70 -42.08 -16.89
C LEU A 141 -12.63 -41.86 -18.08
N ARG A 142 -13.27 -40.68 -18.12
CA ARG A 142 -14.18 -40.31 -19.22
C ARG A 142 -13.68 -39.07 -19.93
N VAL A 143 -13.55 -39.15 -21.25
CA VAL A 143 -13.29 -37.99 -22.10
C VAL A 143 -14.54 -37.67 -22.90
N GLY A 144 -15.47 -36.94 -22.26
CA GLY A 144 -16.73 -36.52 -22.86
C GLY A 144 -16.58 -35.61 -24.09
N GLU A 145 -17.69 -35.29 -24.76
CA GLU A 145 -17.67 -34.43 -25.95
C GLU A 145 -17.08 -33.04 -25.65
N GLU A 146 -17.44 -32.41 -24.53
CA GLU A 146 -16.93 -31.08 -24.17
C GLU A 146 -15.42 -31.10 -23.94
N ARG A 147 -14.91 -32.09 -23.21
CA ARG A 147 -13.47 -32.27 -22.96
C ARG A 147 -12.70 -32.52 -24.26
N ARG A 148 -13.25 -33.34 -25.18
CA ARG A 148 -12.64 -33.53 -26.52
C ARG A 148 -12.57 -32.22 -27.30
N ARG A 149 -13.61 -31.37 -27.25
CA ARG A 149 -13.58 -30.06 -27.91
C ARG A 149 -12.60 -29.09 -27.24
N PHE A 150 -12.46 -29.14 -25.91
CA PHE A 150 -11.45 -28.37 -25.19
C PHE A 150 -10.03 -28.78 -25.58
N GLN A 151 -9.74 -30.09 -25.59
CA GLN A 151 -8.45 -30.61 -26.05
C GLN A 151 -8.16 -30.26 -27.52
N ALA A 152 -9.15 -30.34 -28.41
CA ALA A 152 -9.01 -29.92 -29.80
C ALA A 152 -8.74 -28.41 -29.94
N TYR A 153 -9.29 -27.58 -29.04
CA TYR A 153 -8.97 -26.16 -28.96
C TYR A 153 -7.50 -25.95 -28.55
N LEU A 154 -7.02 -26.63 -27.50
CA LEU A 154 -5.62 -26.57 -27.07
C LEU A 154 -4.66 -27.05 -28.17
N SER A 155 -5.00 -28.13 -28.88
CA SER A 155 -4.21 -28.65 -30.02
C SER A 155 -4.03 -27.60 -31.11
N ARG A 156 -5.10 -26.87 -31.48
CA ARG A 156 -5.03 -25.80 -32.48
C ARG A 156 -4.12 -24.65 -32.03
N GLN A 157 -4.08 -24.33 -30.73
CA GLN A 157 -3.17 -23.32 -30.20
C GLN A 157 -1.71 -23.77 -30.27
N VAL A 158 -1.42 -25.05 -30.04
CA VAL A 158 -0.08 -25.60 -30.23
C VAL A 158 0.33 -25.55 -31.70
N GLU A 159 -0.57 -25.93 -32.61
CA GLU A 159 -0.34 -25.88 -34.06
C GLU A 159 -0.10 -24.44 -34.58
N SER A 160 -0.68 -23.43 -33.92
CA SER A 160 -0.48 -22.01 -34.23
C SER A 160 0.82 -21.42 -33.65
N GLY A 161 1.56 -22.19 -32.83
CA GLY A 161 2.87 -21.81 -32.28
C GLY A 161 2.90 -21.52 -30.77
N CYS A 162 1.81 -21.77 -30.03
CA CYS A 162 1.79 -21.72 -28.57
C CYS A 162 2.51 -22.93 -27.97
N LEU A 163 3.18 -22.75 -26.84
CA LEU A 163 3.76 -23.84 -26.06
C LEU A 163 2.71 -24.45 -25.13
N LEU A 164 2.76 -25.75 -24.88
CA LEU A 164 1.87 -26.44 -23.94
C LEU A 164 2.69 -27.17 -22.87
N ALA A 165 2.36 -26.96 -21.60
CA ALA A 165 2.86 -27.74 -20.47
C ALA A 165 1.69 -28.33 -19.68
N VAL A 166 1.87 -29.53 -19.16
CA VAL A 166 0.89 -30.18 -18.27
C VAL A 166 1.38 -30.05 -16.84
N CYS A 167 0.56 -29.51 -15.93
CA CYS A 167 0.91 -29.30 -14.52
C CYS A 167 -0.12 -29.96 -13.61
N SER A 168 0.21 -31.11 -13.05
CA SER A 168 -0.74 -31.96 -12.32
C SER A 168 -0.12 -32.58 -11.06
N LYS A 169 -0.92 -32.70 -10.00
CA LYS A 169 -0.53 -33.35 -8.73
C LYS A 169 -0.78 -34.85 -8.83
N ASN A 170 0.08 -35.53 -9.57
CA ASN A 170 -0.05 -36.96 -9.87
C ASN A 170 1.31 -37.65 -9.96
N HIS A 171 1.29 -38.97 -10.16
CA HIS A 171 2.46 -39.69 -10.67
C HIS A 171 2.57 -39.49 -12.18
N ARG A 172 3.78 -39.14 -12.64
CA ARG A 172 4.06 -38.84 -14.04
C ARG A 172 3.69 -39.99 -14.98
N SER A 173 4.00 -41.23 -14.60
CA SER A 173 3.66 -42.43 -15.38
C SER A 173 2.16 -42.54 -15.64
N ASP A 174 1.32 -42.14 -14.69
CA ASP A 174 -0.11 -42.35 -14.77
C ASP A 174 -0.72 -41.36 -15.76
N VAL A 175 -0.37 -40.07 -15.62
CA VAL A 175 -0.76 -39.00 -16.54
C VAL A 175 -0.28 -39.27 -17.97
N GLU A 176 1.01 -39.57 -18.17
CA GLU A 176 1.55 -39.88 -19.50
C GLU A 176 0.82 -41.07 -20.13
N SER A 177 0.49 -42.09 -19.33
CA SER A 177 -0.18 -43.28 -19.83
C SER A 177 -1.63 -43.03 -20.29
N VAL A 178 -2.32 -42.02 -19.75
CA VAL A 178 -3.63 -41.58 -20.25
C VAL A 178 -3.47 -40.99 -21.65
N PHE A 179 -2.50 -40.11 -21.86
CA PHE A 179 -2.22 -39.51 -23.17
C PHE A 179 -1.81 -40.56 -24.23
N GLU A 180 -1.11 -41.61 -23.82
CA GLU A 180 -0.65 -42.67 -24.74
C GLU A 180 -1.72 -43.72 -25.07
N ARG A 181 -2.53 -44.13 -24.08
CA ARG A 181 -3.36 -45.34 -24.18
C ARG A 181 -4.86 -45.08 -24.22
N HIS A 182 -5.35 -43.94 -23.75
CA HIS A 182 -6.79 -43.68 -23.72
C HIS A 182 -7.31 -43.36 -25.13
N PRO A 183 -8.31 -44.10 -25.66
CA PRO A 183 -8.70 -44.03 -27.07
C PRO A 183 -9.28 -42.67 -27.49
N ASP A 184 -9.96 -41.99 -26.57
CA ASP A 184 -10.64 -40.71 -26.83
C ASP A 184 -9.76 -39.46 -26.57
N MET A 185 -8.48 -39.63 -26.21
CA MET A 185 -7.55 -38.50 -26.04
C MET A 185 -7.19 -37.86 -27.37
N VAL A 186 -7.47 -36.56 -27.48
CA VAL A 186 -7.20 -35.75 -28.68
C VAL A 186 -5.77 -35.21 -28.64
N LEU A 187 -5.35 -34.65 -27.50
CA LEU A 187 -3.98 -34.17 -27.31
C LEU A 187 -2.99 -35.33 -27.32
N LYS A 188 -1.86 -35.15 -28.02
CA LYS A 188 -0.81 -36.16 -28.15
C LYS A 188 0.43 -35.80 -27.31
N PRO A 189 1.16 -36.80 -26.77
CA PRO A 189 2.34 -36.55 -25.93
C PRO A 189 3.40 -35.64 -26.56
N ASP A 190 3.58 -35.69 -27.89
CA ASP A 190 4.55 -34.88 -28.64
C ASP A 190 4.18 -33.39 -28.77
N GLN A 191 2.94 -33.05 -28.44
CA GLN A 191 2.46 -31.67 -28.33
C GLN A 191 2.79 -31.03 -26.97
N VAL A 192 3.14 -31.83 -25.95
CA VAL A 192 3.48 -31.35 -24.61
C VAL A 192 4.99 -31.04 -24.53
N LEU A 193 5.34 -29.77 -24.29
CA LEU A 193 6.70 -29.30 -24.11
C LEU A 193 7.32 -29.78 -22.79
N SER A 194 6.55 -29.69 -21.70
CA SER A 194 7.02 -30.02 -20.36
C SER A 194 5.93 -30.66 -19.50
N TRP A 195 6.33 -31.64 -18.70
CA TRP A 195 5.49 -32.37 -17.76
C TRP A 195 5.87 -31.95 -16.34
N LEU A 196 5.12 -31.01 -15.78
CA LEU A 196 5.23 -30.52 -14.40
C LEU A 196 4.36 -31.38 -13.48
N VAL A 197 4.70 -32.67 -13.38
CA VAL A 197 3.88 -33.66 -12.69
C VAL A 197 4.57 -34.10 -11.40
N GLY A 198 3.96 -33.80 -10.26
CA GLY A 198 4.48 -34.12 -8.93
C GLY A 198 3.73 -33.40 -7.82
N TRP A 199 4.11 -33.67 -6.57
CA TRP A 199 3.40 -33.19 -5.37
C TRP A 199 3.88 -31.81 -4.86
N GLU A 200 4.80 -31.16 -5.57
CA GLU A 200 5.23 -29.79 -5.26
C GLU A 200 4.17 -28.76 -5.71
N GLY A 201 4.16 -27.58 -5.09
CA GLY A 201 3.21 -26.51 -5.43
C GLY A 201 3.29 -26.11 -6.91
N LYS A 202 2.12 -25.94 -7.57
CA LYS A 202 2.03 -25.67 -9.02
C LYS A 202 2.72 -24.36 -9.39
N SER A 203 2.56 -23.30 -8.59
CA SER A 203 3.25 -22.02 -8.82
C SER A 203 4.76 -22.17 -8.93
N ARG A 204 5.39 -22.93 -8.01
CA ARG A 204 6.84 -23.13 -7.99
C ARG A 204 7.33 -23.85 -9.24
N GLN A 205 6.64 -24.90 -9.66
CA GLN A 205 6.99 -25.67 -10.86
C GLN A 205 6.86 -24.82 -12.12
N ILE A 206 5.79 -24.01 -12.22
CA ILE A 206 5.55 -23.12 -13.36
C ILE A 206 6.56 -21.98 -13.39
N LEU A 207 6.83 -21.31 -12.27
CA LEU A 207 7.83 -20.24 -12.18
C LEU A 207 9.24 -20.73 -12.56
N ALA A 208 9.59 -21.96 -12.16
CA ALA A 208 10.84 -22.59 -12.58
C ALA A 208 10.89 -22.79 -14.10
N LEU A 209 9.80 -23.29 -14.71
CA LEU A 209 9.69 -23.45 -16.16
C LEU A 209 9.77 -22.09 -16.89
N LEU A 210 9.15 -21.04 -16.37
CA LEU A 210 9.23 -19.69 -16.96
C LEU A 210 10.65 -19.14 -16.92
N SER A 211 11.38 -19.38 -15.83
CA SER A 211 12.79 -19.02 -15.72
C SER A 211 13.64 -19.80 -16.71
N GLU A 212 13.38 -21.10 -16.89
CA GLU A 212 14.07 -21.95 -17.89
C GLU A 212 13.82 -21.46 -19.31
N LEU A 213 12.58 -21.13 -19.64
CA LEU A 213 12.16 -20.65 -20.96
C LEU A 213 12.43 -19.15 -21.16
N ASN A 214 12.91 -18.42 -20.13
CA ASN A 214 13.08 -16.97 -20.16
C ASN A 214 11.80 -16.25 -20.66
N LEU A 215 10.64 -16.70 -20.15
CA LEU A 215 9.33 -16.12 -20.42
C LEU A 215 8.89 -15.27 -19.22
N GLY A 216 8.26 -14.13 -19.50
CA GLY A 216 7.65 -13.29 -18.47
C GLY A 216 6.28 -13.81 -18.04
N LEU A 217 5.85 -13.47 -16.81
CA LEU A 217 4.56 -13.87 -16.22
C LEU A 217 3.36 -13.44 -17.09
N GLU A 218 3.51 -12.37 -17.86
CA GLU A 218 2.46 -11.85 -18.73
C GLU A 218 2.24 -12.69 -20.01
N SER A 219 3.13 -13.65 -20.28
CA SER A 219 3.09 -14.49 -21.49
C SER A 219 2.67 -15.95 -21.23
N VAL A 220 2.23 -16.25 -20.01
CA VAL A 220 1.73 -17.57 -19.61
C VAL A 220 0.27 -17.48 -19.17
N LEU A 221 -0.50 -18.51 -19.47
CA LEU A 221 -1.87 -18.70 -18.98
C LEU A 221 -2.02 -20.10 -18.40
N VAL A 222 -2.50 -20.19 -17.17
CA VAL A 222 -2.73 -21.44 -16.45
C VAL A 222 -4.22 -21.77 -16.42
N LEU A 223 -4.57 -23.04 -16.70
CA LEU A 223 -5.93 -23.56 -16.75
C LEU A 223 -6.04 -24.73 -15.77
N ASP A 224 -6.92 -24.58 -14.78
CA ASP A 224 -7.09 -25.54 -13.69
C ASP A 224 -8.56 -25.49 -13.23
N ASP A 225 -9.19 -26.63 -12.95
CA ASP A 225 -10.57 -26.66 -12.46
C ASP A 225 -10.68 -26.28 -10.97
N ASN A 226 -9.60 -26.42 -10.21
CA ASN A 226 -9.60 -26.26 -8.76
C ASN A 226 -9.39 -24.81 -8.33
N ALA A 227 -10.43 -24.19 -7.76
CA ALA A 227 -10.40 -22.80 -7.27
C ALA A 227 -9.27 -22.51 -6.25
N VAL A 228 -8.85 -23.50 -5.46
CA VAL A 228 -7.74 -23.35 -4.49
C VAL A 228 -6.40 -23.27 -5.21
N GLU A 229 -6.17 -24.11 -6.23
CA GLU A 229 -4.96 -24.03 -7.05
C GLU A 229 -4.95 -22.73 -7.86
N ILE A 230 -6.10 -22.31 -8.41
CA ILE A 230 -6.24 -21.01 -9.09
C ILE A 230 -5.87 -19.84 -8.16
N ALA A 231 -6.32 -19.87 -6.90
CA ALA A 231 -5.98 -18.83 -5.92
C ALA A 231 -4.48 -18.81 -5.60
N GLU A 232 -3.84 -19.97 -5.43
CA GLU A 232 -2.40 -20.11 -5.20
C GLU A 232 -1.56 -19.60 -6.39
N LEU A 233 -1.97 -19.96 -7.60
CA LEU A 233 -1.34 -19.52 -8.84
C LEU A 233 -1.44 -18.00 -9.02
N ARG A 234 -2.62 -17.42 -8.73
CA ARG A 234 -2.84 -15.96 -8.77
C ARG A 234 -2.04 -15.21 -7.71
N ALA A 235 -1.96 -15.74 -6.50
CA ALA A 235 -1.13 -15.18 -5.42
C ALA A 235 0.37 -15.16 -5.78
N SER A 236 0.78 -16.03 -6.70
CA SER A 236 2.15 -16.09 -7.23
C SER A 236 2.39 -15.15 -8.42
N GLY A 237 1.38 -14.38 -8.83
CA GLY A 237 1.45 -13.44 -9.96
C GLY A 237 1.25 -14.08 -11.34
N LEU A 238 0.81 -15.35 -11.43
CA LEU A 238 0.49 -16.01 -12.69
C LEU A 238 -0.94 -15.66 -13.15
N GLN A 239 -1.13 -15.55 -14.46
CA GLN A 239 -2.49 -15.51 -15.04
C GLN A 239 -3.06 -16.93 -14.99
N ALA A 240 -4.06 -17.16 -14.14
CA ALA A 240 -4.73 -18.45 -14.02
C ALA A 240 -6.24 -18.27 -14.14
N ILE A 241 -6.90 -19.15 -14.89
CA ILE A 241 -8.36 -19.14 -15.12
C ILE A 241 -8.93 -20.48 -14.69
N GLN A 242 -10.02 -20.42 -13.91
CA GLN A 242 -10.71 -21.62 -13.48
C GLN A 242 -11.46 -22.26 -14.66
N VAL A 243 -11.18 -23.53 -14.95
CA VAL A 243 -11.90 -24.30 -15.97
C VAL A 243 -13.23 -24.77 -15.37
N PRO A 244 -14.38 -24.46 -16.00
CA PRO A 244 -15.67 -24.84 -15.43
C PRO A 244 -15.96 -26.34 -15.60
N GLU A 245 -16.92 -26.81 -14.79
CA GLU A 245 -17.42 -28.18 -14.83
C GLU A 245 -18.12 -28.53 -16.16
N ALA A 246 -18.32 -29.83 -16.39
CA ALA A 246 -19.02 -30.35 -17.57
C ALA A 246 -20.47 -29.80 -17.62
N GLY A 247 -20.81 -29.07 -18.69
CA GLY A 247 -22.09 -28.40 -18.93
C GLY A 247 -21.94 -26.90 -19.25
N GLU A 248 -20.89 -26.24 -18.74
CA GLU A 248 -20.60 -24.83 -19.02
C GLU A 248 -19.33 -24.65 -19.88
N LEU A 249 -18.54 -25.72 -20.05
CA LEU A 249 -17.27 -25.71 -20.76
C LEU A 249 -17.41 -25.29 -22.23
N LEU A 250 -18.49 -25.68 -22.91
CA LEU A 250 -18.70 -25.26 -24.31
C LEU A 250 -18.92 -23.75 -24.43
N GLY A 251 -19.69 -23.16 -23.51
CA GLY A 251 -19.89 -21.71 -23.44
C GLY A 251 -18.57 -21.00 -23.13
N PHE A 252 -17.79 -21.52 -22.19
CA PHE A 252 -16.46 -21.02 -21.86
C PHE A 252 -15.52 -21.02 -23.07
N ILE A 253 -15.41 -22.14 -23.81
CA ILE A 253 -14.54 -22.23 -25.00
C ILE A 253 -14.92 -21.18 -26.06
N GLN A 254 -16.21 -20.90 -26.24
CA GLN A 254 -16.69 -19.90 -27.22
C GLN A 254 -16.35 -18.45 -26.81
N HIS A 255 -16.25 -18.19 -25.51
CA HIS A 255 -15.99 -16.85 -24.94
C HIS A 255 -14.54 -16.65 -24.50
N PHE A 256 -13.69 -17.67 -24.66
CA PHE A 256 -12.27 -17.64 -24.35
C PHE A 256 -11.48 -16.86 -25.42
N TRP A 257 -11.40 -15.54 -25.25
CA TRP A 257 -10.80 -14.55 -26.18
C TRP A 257 -9.27 -14.43 -26.19
N TRP A 258 -8.53 -15.21 -25.39
CA TRP A 258 -7.06 -15.08 -25.27
C TRP A 258 -6.31 -15.47 -26.54
N PHE A 259 -6.89 -16.37 -27.33
CA PHE A 259 -6.33 -16.80 -28.58
C PHE A 259 -7.39 -16.69 -29.66
N GLN A 260 -7.31 -15.61 -30.44
CA GLN A 260 -7.97 -15.59 -31.74
C GLN A 260 -7.07 -16.29 -32.74
N ASP A 261 -7.66 -16.87 -33.79
CA ASP A 261 -6.97 -17.49 -34.94
C ASP A 261 -6.15 -16.42 -35.71
N ALA A 262 -5.11 -15.90 -35.08
CA ALA A 262 -4.12 -15.04 -35.70
C ALA A 262 -3.35 -15.90 -36.70
N ARG A 263 -3.21 -15.41 -37.93
CA ARG A 263 -2.50 -16.10 -39.02
C ARG A 263 -1.10 -16.52 -38.55
N ALA A 264 -0.94 -17.79 -38.18
CA ALA A 264 0.30 -18.35 -37.69
C ALA A 264 1.42 -18.12 -38.70
N THR A 265 2.42 -17.32 -38.32
CA THR A 265 3.57 -17.07 -39.19
C THR A 265 4.51 -18.26 -39.17
N SER A 266 5.36 -18.41 -40.19
CA SER A 266 6.44 -19.42 -40.18
C SER A 266 7.42 -19.21 -39.01
N GLU A 267 7.51 -17.99 -38.45
CA GLU A 267 8.39 -17.63 -37.34
C GLU A 267 7.89 -18.14 -35.98
N ASP A 268 6.57 -18.18 -35.75
CA ASP A 268 6.01 -18.67 -34.48
C ASP A 268 6.22 -20.19 -34.31
N ARG A 269 6.19 -20.95 -35.42
CA ARG A 269 6.58 -22.36 -35.45
C ARG A 269 8.06 -22.59 -35.16
N LEU A 270 8.94 -21.71 -35.65
CA LEU A 270 10.38 -21.76 -35.37
C LEU A 270 10.72 -21.42 -33.90
N ARG A 271 9.89 -20.62 -33.20
CA ARG A 271 10.06 -20.34 -31.77
C ARG A 271 9.80 -21.54 -30.88
N ALA A 272 8.76 -22.33 -31.18
CA ALA A 272 8.48 -23.54 -30.43
C ALA A 272 9.64 -24.55 -30.50
N GLN A 273 10.26 -24.65 -31.68
CA GLN A 273 11.45 -25.47 -31.89
C GLN A 273 12.69 -24.90 -31.18
N PHE A 274 12.89 -23.57 -31.22
CA PHE A 274 13.98 -22.90 -30.49
C PHE A 274 13.96 -23.17 -28.97
N TYR A 275 12.77 -23.20 -28.34
CA TYR A 275 12.65 -23.51 -26.91
C TYR A 275 13.00 -24.96 -26.58
N ARG A 276 12.64 -25.91 -27.45
CA ARG A 276 13.06 -27.32 -27.33
C ARG A 276 14.59 -27.43 -27.42
N ASP A 277 15.19 -26.71 -28.36
CA ASP A 277 16.65 -26.71 -28.55
C ASP A 277 17.40 -25.99 -27.40
N GLN A 278 16.78 -24.98 -26.78
CA GLN A 278 17.36 -24.24 -25.65
C GLN A 278 17.58 -25.12 -24.42
N ARG A 279 16.69 -26.07 -24.14
CA ARG A 279 16.86 -27.05 -23.06
C ARG A 279 18.09 -27.94 -23.29
N ASN A 280 18.28 -28.39 -24.53
CA ASN A 280 19.47 -29.18 -24.92
C ASN A 280 20.77 -28.38 -24.77
N ARG A 281 20.74 -27.07 -25.05
CA ARG A 281 21.87 -26.15 -24.82
C ARG A 281 22.17 -25.96 -23.35
N GLU A 282 21.15 -25.85 -22.51
CA GLU A 282 21.30 -25.67 -21.07
C GLU A 282 21.89 -26.90 -20.40
N GLN A 283 21.43 -28.10 -20.79
CA GLN A 283 22.05 -29.35 -20.34
C GLN A 283 23.54 -29.41 -20.76
N ALA A 284 23.84 -29.06 -22.01
CA ALA A 284 25.21 -29.01 -22.48
C ALA A 284 26.08 -27.94 -21.80
N ARG A 285 25.46 -26.89 -21.23
CA ARG A 285 26.13 -25.87 -20.40
C ARG A 285 26.51 -26.44 -19.04
N VAL A 286 25.60 -27.19 -18.41
CA VAL A 286 25.84 -27.86 -17.12
C VAL A 286 26.95 -28.91 -17.25
N ASP A 287 26.98 -29.63 -18.37
CA ASP A 287 27.96 -30.68 -18.62
C ASP A 287 29.36 -30.15 -19.01
N ALA A 288 29.49 -28.84 -19.30
CA ALA A 288 30.74 -28.23 -19.74
C ALA A 288 31.64 -27.82 -18.56
N PRO A 289 32.98 -28.02 -18.65
CA PRO A 289 33.93 -27.63 -17.59
C PRO A 289 34.03 -26.12 -17.33
N GLY A 290 33.52 -25.29 -18.25
CA GLY A 290 33.63 -23.84 -18.21
C GLY A 290 32.89 -23.17 -19.38
N LEU A 291 32.71 -21.85 -19.28
CA LEU A 291 31.96 -21.06 -20.29
C LEU A 291 32.64 -21.06 -21.67
N LEU A 292 33.97 -21.10 -21.72
CA LEU A 292 34.73 -21.18 -22.97
C LEU A 292 34.54 -22.52 -23.67
N GLU A 293 34.64 -23.61 -22.92
CA GLU A 293 34.45 -24.97 -23.40
C GLU A 293 33.00 -25.19 -23.86
N PHE A 294 32.04 -24.61 -23.15
CA PHE A 294 30.64 -24.60 -23.56
C PHE A 294 30.44 -23.88 -24.91
N VAL A 295 30.90 -22.63 -25.04
CA VAL A 295 30.73 -21.84 -26.27
C VAL A 295 31.47 -22.48 -27.44
N ALA A 296 32.66 -23.03 -27.23
CA ALA A 296 33.37 -23.80 -28.25
C ALA A 296 32.60 -25.08 -28.64
N GLY A 297 32.00 -25.76 -27.66
CA GLY A 297 31.17 -26.94 -27.85
C GLY A 297 29.86 -26.69 -28.60
N LEU A 298 29.33 -25.46 -28.61
CA LEU A 298 28.15 -25.08 -29.40
C LEU A 298 28.40 -25.16 -30.91
N GLN A 299 29.65 -24.98 -31.35
CA GLN A 299 30.02 -24.92 -32.78
C GLN A 299 29.21 -23.86 -33.56
N LEU A 300 29.19 -22.62 -33.02
CA LEU A 300 28.43 -21.52 -33.61
C LEU A 300 28.85 -21.23 -35.06
N GLN A 301 27.87 -21.17 -35.95
CA GLN A 301 28.02 -20.69 -37.32
C GLN A 301 27.37 -19.31 -37.43
N ILE A 302 28.15 -18.31 -37.84
CA ILE A 302 27.69 -16.93 -37.96
C ILE A 302 27.77 -16.52 -39.42
N ARG A 303 26.64 -16.09 -39.98
CA ARG A 303 26.52 -15.62 -41.36
C ARG A 303 26.10 -14.16 -41.36
N ILE A 304 26.87 -13.31 -42.05
CA ILE A 304 26.61 -11.87 -42.16
C ILE A 304 26.54 -11.52 -43.64
N GLU A 305 25.35 -11.15 -44.12
CA GLU A 305 25.03 -10.99 -45.54
C GLU A 305 24.03 -9.85 -45.78
N PRO A 306 23.97 -9.28 -47.00
CA PRO A 306 22.95 -8.28 -47.37
C PRO A 306 21.51 -8.79 -47.17
N ILE A 307 20.59 -7.90 -46.81
CA ILE A 307 19.20 -8.27 -46.49
C ILE A 307 18.37 -8.45 -47.77
N ALA A 308 17.91 -9.68 -48.01
CA ALA A 308 16.97 -10.00 -49.08
C ALA A 308 15.57 -9.37 -48.84
N PRO A 309 14.76 -9.13 -49.89
CA PRO A 309 13.42 -8.53 -49.78
C PRO A 309 12.51 -9.17 -48.73
N GLU A 310 12.50 -10.50 -48.67
CA GLU A 310 11.74 -11.31 -47.70
C GLU A 310 12.16 -11.14 -46.23
N HIS A 311 13.34 -10.55 -45.97
CA HIS A 311 13.86 -10.33 -44.62
C HIS A 311 13.84 -8.85 -44.19
N ARG A 312 13.35 -7.93 -45.03
CA ARG A 312 13.30 -6.49 -44.73
C ARG A 312 12.35 -6.16 -43.59
N LEU A 313 11.15 -6.75 -43.60
CA LEU A 313 10.20 -6.65 -42.50
C LEU A 313 10.84 -7.13 -41.19
N ARG A 314 11.56 -8.26 -41.23
CA ARG A 314 12.26 -8.81 -40.06
C ARG A 314 13.35 -7.89 -39.53
N ALA A 315 14.15 -7.29 -40.42
CA ALA A 315 15.18 -6.33 -40.08
C ALA A 315 14.58 -5.08 -39.40
N SER A 316 13.50 -4.53 -39.95
CA SER A 316 12.75 -3.42 -39.36
C SER A 316 12.21 -3.79 -37.98
N GLN A 317 11.60 -4.98 -37.83
CA GLN A 317 11.11 -5.49 -36.55
C GLN A 317 12.18 -5.59 -35.46
N LEU A 318 13.40 -5.97 -35.83
CA LEU A 318 14.52 -6.06 -34.88
C LEU A 318 14.89 -4.69 -34.29
N THR A 319 14.72 -3.59 -35.03
CA THR A 319 15.12 -2.25 -34.58
C THR A 319 14.28 -1.71 -33.41
N TYR A 320 12.98 -2.02 -33.36
CA TYR A 320 12.13 -1.56 -32.25
C TYR A 320 11.92 -2.62 -31.15
N ARG A 321 12.23 -3.90 -31.42
CA ARG A 321 12.15 -4.98 -30.40
C ARG A 321 13.44 -5.16 -29.60
N THR A 322 14.57 -4.70 -30.10
CA THR A 322 15.89 -4.93 -29.49
C THR A 322 16.40 -3.67 -28.82
N ASN A 323 16.19 -3.54 -27.51
CA ASN A 323 16.57 -2.32 -26.77
C ASN A 323 17.78 -2.52 -25.83
N GLN A 324 18.18 -3.77 -25.54
CA GLN A 324 19.26 -4.08 -24.59
C GLN A 324 20.67 -4.03 -25.20
N PHE A 325 20.81 -4.46 -26.45
CA PHE A 325 22.07 -4.39 -27.19
C PHE A 325 21.83 -3.66 -28.52
N HIS A 326 21.55 -2.37 -28.40
CA HIS A 326 21.39 -1.45 -29.53
C HIS A 326 22.20 -0.19 -29.24
N LEU A 327 23.25 0.06 -30.02
CA LEU A 327 24.24 1.11 -29.69
C LEU A 327 23.65 2.52 -29.82
N ALA A 328 22.76 2.77 -30.79
CA ALA A 328 22.04 4.05 -30.90
C ALA A 328 20.55 3.81 -31.26
N PRO A 329 19.67 3.59 -30.27
CA PRO A 329 18.27 3.17 -30.49
C PRO A 329 17.52 4.06 -31.48
N ARG A 330 17.14 3.50 -32.63
CA ARG A 330 16.33 4.17 -33.66
C ARG A 330 15.55 3.13 -34.45
N SER A 331 14.23 3.27 -34.49
CA SER A 331 13.37 2.47 -35.36
C SER A 331 13.70 2.76 -36.84
N ARG A 332 13.81 1.71 -37.65
CA ARG A 332 14.00 1.83 -39.10
C ARG A 332 12.85 1.16 -39.84
N SER A 333 12.40 1.81 -40.91
CA SER A 333 11.48 1.23 -41.89
C SER A 333 12.14 0.12 -42.72
N GLU A 334 11.34 -0.65 -43.45
CA GLU A 334 11.84 -1.71 -44.34
C GLU A 334 12.80 -1.19 -45.42
N THR A 335 12.52 0.02 -45.95
CA THR A 335 13.36 0.68 -46.95
C THR A 335 14.68 1.17 -46.36
N GLU A 336 14.68 1.69 -45.14
CA GLU A 336 15.91 2.06 -44.42
C GLU A 336 16.78 0.85 -44.04
N CYS A 337 16.21 -0.37 -44.03
CA CYS A 337 16.93 -1.61 -43.77
C CYS A 337 17.48 -2.27 -45.05
N GLU A 338 17.11 -1.79 -46.24
CA GLU A 338 17.47 -2.40 -47.52
C GLU A 338 18.99 -2.49 -47.73
N ASN A 339 19.72 -1.46 -47.31
CA ASN A 339 21.18 -1.39 -47.42
C ASN A 339 21.91 -1.93 -46.17
N GLY A 340 21.19 -2.64 -45.30
CA GLY A 340 21.76 -3.26 -44.10
C GLY A 340 22.30 -4.65 -44.34
N LEU A 341 23.16 -5.10 -43.43
CA LEU A 341 23.60 -6.49 -43.33
C LEU A 341 22.83 -7.19 -42.22
N GLY A 342 22.24 -8.33 -42.53
CA GLY A 342 21.64 -9.22 -41.56
C GLY A 342 22.67 -10.12 -40.91
N VAL A 343 22.42 -10.51 -39.66
CA VAL A 343 23.26 -11.46 -38.92
C VAL A 343 22.41 -12.68 -38.56
N TRP A 344 22.79 -13.84 -39.09
CA TRP A 344 22.19 -15.14 -38.79
C TRP A 344 23.16 -15.98 -37.99
N VAL A 345 22.64 -16.72 -37.02
CA VAL A 345 23.44 -17.58 -36.15
C VAL A 345 22.77 -18.93 -36.03
N SER A 346 23.53 -20.01 -36.15
CA SER A 346 23.10 -21.38 -35.83
C SER A 346 24.14 -22.07 -34.96
N ASP A 347 23.74 -23.13 -34.27
CA ASP A 347 24.64 -24.02 -33.52
C ASP A 347 24.32 -25.48 -33.78
N ARG A 348 25.02 -26.40 -33.11
CA ARG A 348 24.81 -27.85 -33.27
C ARG A 348 23.42 -28.34 -32.87
N PHE A 349 22.64 -27.54 -32.14
CA PHE A 349 21.32 -27.92 -31.63
C PHE A 349 20.19 -27.33 -32.49
N GLY A 350 20.39 -26.15 -33.09
CA GLY A 350 19.39 -25.52 -33.93
C GLY A 350 19.75 -24.10 -34.39
N ASP A 351 18.86 -23.50 -35.15
CA ASP A 351 19.03 -22.16 -35.73
C ASP A 351 18.47 -21.07 -34.79
N TYR A 352 19.18 -19.95 -34.66
CA TYR A 352 18.73 -18.76 -33.91
C TYR A 352 17.95 -17.79 -34.82
N GLY A 353 18.01 -18.02 -36.13
CA GLY A 353 17.48 -17.17 -37.18
C GLY A 353 18.26 -15.86 -37.31
N MET A 354 17.61 -14.85 -37.89
CA MET A 354 18.18 -13.50 -37.96
C MET A 354 18.17 -12.86 -36.55
N VAL A 355 19.35 -12.63 -36.00
CA VAL A 355 19.57 -12.15 -34.62
C VAL A 355 20.13 -10.74 -34.54
N GLY A 356 20.67 -10.19 -35.63
CA GLY A 356 21.29 -8.86 -35.62
C GLY A 356 21.12 -8.11 -36.93
N LEU A 357 21.33 -6.80 -36.86
CA LEU A 357 21.30 -5.88 -37.99
C LEU A 357 22.48 -4.91 -37.89
N LEU A 358 23.19 -4.73 -39.00
CA LEU A 358 24.23 -3.73 -39.16
C LEU A 358 23.84 -2.77 -40.29
N VAL A 359 23.88 -1.46 -40.03
CA VAL A 359 23.78 -0.42 -41.07
C VAL A 359 25.02 0.45 -40.95
N ALA A 360 25.93 0.33 -41.91
CA ALA A 360 27.26 0.93 -41.85
C ALA A 360 27.71 1.51 -43.20
N PRO A 361 27.07 2.58 -43.69
CA PRO A 361 27.53 3.26 -44.90
C PRO A 361 28.98 3.76 -44.72
N GLU A 362 29.88 3.34 -45.61
CA GLU A 362 31.27 3.81 -45.70
C GLU A 362 32.06 3.73 -44.37
N GLY A 363 31.80 2.71 -43.55
CA GLY A 363 32.47 2.54 -42.26
C GLY A 363 31.89 3.41 -41.13
N ARG A 364 30.81 4.16 -41.37
CA ARG A 364 30.04 4.86 -40.33
C ARG A 364 28.86 4.01 -39.90
N VAL A 365 29.01 3.29 -38.79
CA VAL A 365 28.00 2.39 -38.25
C VAL A 365 26.90 3.18 -37.55
N GLU A 366 25.78 3.33 -38.24
CA GLU A 366 24.59 4.00 -37.72
C GLU A 366 23.71 3.05 -36.89
N THR A 367 23.73 1.76 -37.21
CA THR A 367 22.96 0.76 -36.49
C THR A 367 23.81 -0.47 -36.25
N PHE A 368 23.95 -0.79 -34.96
CA PHE A 368 24.58 -2.00 -34.48
C PHE A 368 23.67 -2.55 -33.40
N LEU A 369 22.94 -3.61 -33.74
CA LEU A 369 22.06 -4.28 -32.79
C LEU A 369 22.23 -5.79 -32.84
N LEU A 370 22.07 -6.41 -31.67
CA LEU A 370 22.10 -7.86 -31.52
C LEU A 370 21.03 -8.29 -30.51
N SER A 371 20.31 -9.34 -30.84
CA SER A 371 19.31 -9.93 -29.95
C SER A 371 19.99 -10.62 -28.77
N CYS A 372 19.37 -10.53 -27.58
CA CYS A 372 19.87 -11.15 -26.34
C CYS A 372 20.12 -12.66 -26.46
N ARG A 373 19.44 -13.37 -27.36
CA ARG A 373 19.64 -14.82 -27.59
C ARG A 373 21.00 -15.20 -28.19
N ALA A 374 21.71 -14.25 -28.79
CA ALA A 374 23.03 -14.44 -29.38
C ALA A 374 24.15 -13.65 -28.66
N LEU A 375 23.77 -12.84 -27.67
CA LEU A 375 24.68 -11.96 -26.92
C LEU A 375 25.59 -12.74 -25.98
N GLY A 376 26.85 -12.32 -25.87
CA GLY A 376 27.80 -12.89 -24.90
C GLY A 376 28.41 -14.22 -25.36
N ARG A 377 28.31 -14.52 -26.66
CA ARG A 377 28.86 -15.74 -27.29
C ARG A 377 29.89 -15.41 -28.37
N GLY A 378 30.37 -14.17 -28.40
CA GLY A 378 31.33 -13.68 -29.40
C GLY A 378 30.71 -13.24 -30.73
N VAL A 379 29.38 -13.22 -30.86
CA VAL A 379 28.69 -12.79 -32.09
C VAL A 379 28.88 -11.29 -32.32
N GLU A 380 28.76 -10.49 -31.27
CA GLU A 380 29.02 -9.04 -31.29
C GLU A 380 30.46 -8.71 -31.74
N HIS A 381 31.41 -9.57 -31.39
CA HIS A 381 32.81 -9.44 -31.81
C HIS A 381 33.01 -9.86 -33.28
N ALA A 382 32.32 -10.90 -33.74
CA ALA A 382 32.32 -11.31 -35.14
C ALA A 382 31.71 -10.23 -36.05
N MET A 383 30.64 -9.58 -35.61
CA MET A 383 30.02 -8.43 -36.27
C MET A 383 31.00 -7.26 -36.42
N LEU A 384 31.68 -6.87 -35.34
CA LEU A 384 32.70 -5.82 -35.37
C LEU A 384 33.84 -6.17 -36.34
N ARG A 385 34.33 -7.41 -36.30
CA ARG A 385 35.42 -7.87 -37.17
C ARG A 385 35.03 -7.84 -38.65
N HIS A 386 33.79 -8.22 -38.98
CA HIS A 386 33.27 -8.16 -40.35
C HIS A 386 33.30 -6.72 -40.88
N LEU A 387 32.85 -5.75 -40.08
CA LEU A 387 32.90 -4.33 -40.44
C LEU A 387 34.35 -3.84 -40.60
N ALA A 388 35.23 -4.19 -39.66
CA ALA A 388 36.64 -3.78 -39.71
C ALA A 388 37.42 -4.37 -40.90
N GLN A 389 37.00 -5.51 -41.44
CA GLN A 389 37.57 -6.10 -42.65
C GLN A 389 37.18 -5.35 -43.94
N GLN A 390 36.01 -4.70 -43.94
CA GLN A 390 35.42 -4.04 -45.11
C GLN A 390 35.68 -2.54 -45.17
N SER A 391 36.21 -1.93 -44.09
CA SER A 391 36.44 -0.49 -44.02
C SER A 391 37.88 -0.15 -43.62
N GLN A 392 38.39 0.98 -44.12
CA GLN A 392 39.70 1.54 -43.72
C GLN A 392 39.60 2.40 -42.45
N THR A 393 38.44 2.99 -42.22
CA THR A 393 38.07 3.79 -41.05
C THR A 393 36.75 3.26 -40.51
N LEU A 394 36.57 3.22 -39.19
CA LEU A 394 35.36 2.72 -38.57
C LEU A 394 34.94 3.64 -37.42
N SER A 395 33.72 4.19 -37.51
CA SER A 395 33.10 4.93 -36.42
C SER A 395 31.75 4.35 -36.08
N ILE A 396 31.43 4.23 -34.78
CA ILE A 396 30.15 3.71 -34.29
C ILE A 396 29.38 4.82 -33.59
N ARG A 397 28.11 4.98 -33.94
CA ARG A 397 27.21 5.87 -33.22
C ARG A 397 26.73 5.21 -31.91
N PHE A 398 26.86 5.93 -30.81
CA PHE A 398 26.33 5.57 -29.50
C PHE A 398 25.32 6.62 -29.01
N GLN A 399 24.23 6.15 -28.40
CA GLN A 399 23.26 7.00 -27.72
C GLN A 399 22.73 6.28 -26.48
N THR A 400 22.82 6.92 -25.33
CA THR A 400 22.39 6.36 -24.05
C THR A 400 20.87 6.19 -24.02
N SER A 401 20.42 5.07 -23.45
CA SER A 401 19.02 4.79 -23.16
C SER A 401 18.92 4.04 -21.82
N GLU A 402 17.71 3.95 -21.26
CA GLU A 402 17.46 3.25 -19.99
C GLU A 402 17.88 1.77 -20.01
N ARG A 403 17.96 1.15 -21.20
CA ARG A 403 18.10 -0.32 -21.35
C ARG A 403 19.37 -0.79 -22.07
N ASN A 404 20.15 0.09 -22.72
CA ASN A 404 21.30 -0.32 -23.55
C ASN A 404 22.65 -0.39 -22.81
N GLN A 405 22.63 -0.59 -21.49
CA GLN A 405 23.83 -0.76 -20.66
C GLN A 405 24.78 -1.89 -21.15
N PRO A 406 24.30 -3.07 -21.59
CA PRO A 406 25.18 -4.09 -22.18
C PRO A 406 25.90 -3.61 -23.45
N ALA A 407 25.24 -2.79 -24.27
CA ALA A 407 25.83 -2.20 -25.47
C ALA A 407 26.92 -1.19 -25.10
N ALA A 408 26.67 -0.36 -24.08
CA ALA A 408 27.63 0.61 -23.56
C ALA A 408 28.90 -0.07 -23.01
N GLN A 409 28.75 -1.17 -22.27
CA GLN A 409 29.87 -1.95 -21.73
C GLN A 409 30.71 -2.58 -22.85
N PHE A 410 30.07 -3.16 -23.87
CA PHE A 410 30.78 -3.70 -25.04
C PHE A 410 31.59 -2.61 -25.75
N LEU A 411 30.98 -1.45 -26.00
CA LEU A 411 31.67 -0.36 -26.68
C LEU A 411 32.81 0.22 -25.81
N GLN A 412 32.62 0.32 -24.50
CA GLN A 412 33.67 0.71 -23.55
C GLN A 412 34.86 -0.25 -23.57
N GLN A 413 34.60 -1.56 -23.61
CA GLN A 413 35.66 -2.57 -23.70
C GLN A 413 36.48 -2.37 -24.97
N ILE A 414 35.84 -2.05 -26.09
CA ILE A 414 36.51 -1.83 -27.37
C ILE A 414 37.33 -0.54 -27.38
N LEU A 415 36.76 0.55 -26.86
CA LEU A 415 37.39 1.87 -26.84
C LEU A 415 38.49 1.99 -25.77
N GLY A 416 38.44 1.19 -24.70
CA GLY A 416 39.30 1.34 -23.52
C GLY A 416 38.90 2.52 -22.62
N CYS A 417 37.83 3.24 -22.96
CA CYS A 417 37.24 4.34 -22.20
C CYS A 417 35.71 4.36 -22.37
N PRO A 418 34.95 5.01 -21.48
CA PRO A 418 33.50 5.12 -21.63
C PRO A 418 33.11 5.75 -22.98
N PRO A 419 32.12 5.20 -23.70
CA PRO A 419 31.71 5.74 -25.00
C PRO A 419 31.12 7.14 -24.86
N GLN A 420 31.42 7.99 -25.83
CA GLN A 420 30.84 9.34 -25.91
C GLN A 420 29.50 9.32 -26.66
N GLU A 421 28.61 10.25 -26.30
CA GLU A 421 27.37 10.49 -27.05
C GLU A 421 27.69 10.90 -28.49
N GLY A 422 27.01 10.28 -29.46
CA GLY A 422 27.28 10.50 -30.88
C GLY A 422 28.33 9.54 -31.45
N TRP A 423 29.31 10.04 -32.21
CA TRP A 423 30.23 9.21 -32.99
C TRP A 423 31.49 8.83 -32.19
N ASN A 424 31.84 7.56 -32.16
CA ASN A 424 33.03 7.01 -31.52
C ASN A 424 33.94 6.40 -32.59
N GLU A 425 35.17 6.89 -32.72
CA GLU A 425 36.18 6.36 -33.65
C GLU A 425 36.82 5.08 -33.09
N LEU A 426 37.06 4.09 -33.96
CA LEU A 426 37.61 2.79 -33.58
C LEU A 426 38.93 2.53 -34.30
N ASP A 427 39.87 1.93 -33.57
CA ASP A 427 41.09 1.38 -34.18
C ASP A 427 40.74 0.13 -34.99
N VAL A 428 40.74 0.27 -36.33
CA VAL A 428 40.45 -0.81 -37.27
C VAL A 428 41.46 -1.96 -37.16
N ALA A 429 42.73 -1.69 -36.85
CA ALA A 429 43.74 -2.73 -36.68
C ALA A 429 43.48 -3.55 -35.40
N GLN A 430 43.03 -2.89 -34.32
CA GLN A 430 42.62 -3.55 -33.09
C GLN A 430 41.32 -4.35 -33.28
N ALA A 431 40.30 -3.76 -33.93
CA ALA A 431 39.03 -4.41 -34.21
C ALA A 431 39.17 -5.69 -35.07
N ARG A 432 40.12 -5.71 -36.02
CA ARG A 432 40.46 -6.91 -36.82
C ARG A 432 41.04 -8.05 -36.00
N ARG A 433 41.75 -7.73 -34.90
CA ARG A 433 42.48 -8.69 -34.06
C ARG A 433 41.74 -9.03 -32.77
N TRP A 434 40.59 -8.41 -32.51
CA TRP A 434 39.86 -8.61 -31.26
C TRP A 434 39.38 -10.05 -31.12
N VAL A 435 39.73 -10.69 -30.00
CA VAL A 435 39.29 -12.03 -29.61
C VAL A 435 38.34 -11.90 -28.43
N TRP A 436 37.16 -12.51 -28.53
CA TRP A 436 36.21 -12.56 -27.43
C TRP A 436 36.83 -13.30 -26.24
N GLN A 437 36.74 -12.72 -25.05
CA GLN A 437 37.12 -13.35 -23.78
C GLN A 437 35.86 -13.43 -22.90
N PRO A 438 35.64 -14.56 -22.19
CA PRO A 438 34.51 -14.69 -21.27
C PRO A 438 34.69 -13.71 -20.10
N PRO A 439 33.61 -13.07 -19.61
CA PRO A 439 33.68 -12.32 -18.37
C PRO A 439 34.02 -13.25 -17.18
N VAL A 440 34.85 -12.78 -16.25
CA VAL A 440 35.06 -13.44 -14.95
C VAL A 440 33.77 -13.33 -14.16
N ALA A 441 33.29 -14.44 -13.60
CA ALA A 441 31.98 -14.53 -12.95
C ALA A 441 31.87 -13.60 -11.73
N GLU A 442 31.36 -12.39 -11.93
CA GLU A 442 30.51 -11.74 -10.95
C GLU A 442 29.15 -12.42 -11.00
N ALA A 443 28.64 -12.79 -9.83
CA ALA A 443 27.33 -13.43 -9.68
C ALA A 443 26.30 -12.71 -10.54
N ALA A 444 25.68 -13.43 -11.47
CA ALA A 444 24.57 -12.93 -12.25
C ALA A 444 23.54 -12.39 -11.24
N THR A 445 23.45 -11.07 -11.15
CA THR A 445 22.39 -10.40 -10.42
C THR A 445 21.11 -10.86 -11.07
N ALA A 446 20.35 -11.68 -10.34
CA ALA A 446 19.00 -12.04 -10.73
C ALA A 446 18.29 -10.74 -11.09
N ARG A 447 17.92 -10.60 -12.36
CA ARG A 447 17.14 -9.45 -12.82
C ARG A 447 15.89 -9.39 -11.95
N LYS A 448 15.72 -8.26 -11.26
CA LYS A 448 14.39 -7.88 -10.78
C LYS A 448 13.46 -7.86 -12.01
N PRO A 449 12.30 -8.52 -11.95
CA PRO A 449 11.25 -8.23 -12.91
C PRO A 449 11.00 -6.72 -12.84
N GLU A 450 11.21 -6.02 -13.95
CA GLU A 450 10.75 -4.64 -14.07
C GLU A 450 9.25 -4.64 -13.78
N SER A 451 8.79 -3.70 -12.95
CA SER A 451 7.37 -3.46 -12.74
C SER A 451 6.78 -2.94 -14.05
N LEU A 452 6.23 -3.85 -14.84
CA LEU A 452 5.38 -3.55 -15.97
C LEU A 452 4.00 -4.05 -15.60
N THR A 453 3.07 -3.10 -15.46
CA THR A 453 1.62 -3.32 -15.37
C THR A 453 1.21 -4.37 -16.40
N GLY A 454 0.87 -5.57 -15.94
CA GLY A 454 0.92 -6.74 -16.80
C GLY A 454 0.06 -7.91 -16.34
N ALA A 455 -1.16 -7.62 -15.87
CA ALA A 455 -2.28 -8.54 -15.98
C ALA A 455 -3.50 -7.68 -16.33
N CYS A 456 -4.43 -8.21 -17.11
CA CYS A 456 -5.74 -7.59 -17.31
C CYS A 456 -6.74 -8.46 -16.53
N PRO A 457 -6.91 -8.27 -15.20
CA PRO A 457 -7.90 -8.98 -14.39
C PRO A 457 -9.30 -8.92 -14.99
N GLU A 458 -9.59 -7.81 -15.67
CA GLU A 458 -10.82 -7.57 -16.39
C GLU A 458 -11.05 -8.64 -17.46
N LEU A 459 -9.98 -9.14 -18.10
CA LEU A 459 -10.14 -10.17 -19.10
C LEU A 459 -10.51 -11.53 -18.47
N CYS A 460 -9.96 -11.83 -17.29
CA CYS A 460 -10.23 -13.08 -16.56
C CYS A 460 -11.66 -13.07 -16.05
N ARG A 461 -12.10 -11.91 -15.54
CA ARG A 461 -13.45 -11.71 -15.05
C ARG A 461 -14.51 -11.90 -16.13
N VAL A 462 -14.26 -11.50 -17.38
CA VAL A 462 -15.23 -11.73 -18.46
C VAL A 462 -15.34 -13.21 -18.84
N ALA A 463 -14.23 -13.96 -18.83
CA ALA A 463 -14.25 -15.40 -19.10
C ALA A 463 -14.91 -16.21 -17.96
N GLU A 464 -14.77 -15.77 -16.71
CA GLU A 464 -15.27 -16.47 -15.52
C GLU A 464 -16.69 -16.05 -15.11
N GLU A 465 -17.05 -14.77 -15.24
CA GLU A 465 -18.22 -14.20 -14.56
C GLU A 465 -19.17 -13.38 -15.47
N GLN A 466 -18.71 -12.93 -16.65
CA GLN A 466 -19.41 -11.86 -17.42
C GLN A 466 -19.52 -12.12 -18.92
N TRP A 467 -19.95 -13.32 -19.31
CA TRP A 467 -20.16 -13.65 -20.73
C TRP A 467 -21.62 -13.50 -21.21
N ARG A 468 -22.60 -13.26 -20.32
CA ARG A 468 -24.00 -12.96 -20.69
C ARG A 468 -24.30 -11.45 -20.67
N ALA A 469 -25.06 -10.95 -21.66
CA ALA A 469 -25.38 -9.52 -21.79
C ALA A 469 -26.00 -8.88 -20.53
N GLY A 470 -26.87 -9.59 -19.81
CA GLY A 470 -27.46 -9.11 -18.56
C GLY A 470 -26.47 -8.93 -17.40
N GLN A 471 -25.46 -9.82 -17.30
CA GLN A 471 -24.40 -9.73 -16.30
C GLN A 471 -23.46 -8.57 -16.61
N ILE A 472 -23.11 -8.39 -17.88
CA ILE A 472 -22.29 -7.27 -18.37
C ILE A 472 -22.96 -5.93 -18.03
N LEU A 473 -24.27 -5.80 -18.29
CA LEU A 473 -25.03 -4.58 -18.02
C LEU A 473 -25.14 -4.27 -16.51
N ALA A 474 -25.35 -5.28 -15.67
CA ALA A 474 -25.43 -5.11 -14.23
C ALA A 474 -24.08 -4.61 -13.65
N ALA A 475 -22.96 -5.15 -14.12
CA ALA A 475 -21.63 -4.72 -13.72
C ALA A 475 -21.36 -3.26 -14.14
N ALA A 476 -21.74 -2.87 -15.36
CA ALA A 476 -21.58 -1.49 -15.83
C ALA A 476 -22.38 -0.47 -15.00
N ARG A 477 -23.60 -0.82 -14.57
CA ARG A 477 -24.46 0.06 -13.75
C ARG A 477 -23.95 0.26 -12.33
N ALA A 478 -23.37 -0.78 -11.71
CA ALA A 478 -22.80 -0.69 -10.37
C ALA A 478 -21.65 0.35 -10.28
N GLN A 479 -21.00 0.61 -11.42
CA GLN A 479 -19.87 1.54 -11.53
C GLN A 479 -20.29 3.02 -11.69
N GLN A 480 -21.60 3.34 -11.82
CA GLN A 480 -22.10 4.66 -12.25
C GLN A 480 -22.58 5.65 -11.15
N ARG A 481 -22.55 5.33 -9.85
CA ARG A 481 -22.95 6.28 -8.77
C ARG A 481 -21.99 7.49 -8.70
N ARG A 482 -22.51 8.74 -8.76
CA ARG A 482 -21.73 10.00 -8.91
C ARG A 482 -21.63 10.84 -7.62
N ALA A 483 -20.53 11.61 -7.50
CA ALA A 483 -20.25 12.57 -6.42
C ALA A 483 -20.70 14.01 -6.76
N ARG A 484 -20.89 14.86 -5.73
CA ARG A 484 -21.28 16.28 -5.80
C ARG A 484 -20.24 17.14 -6.57
N HIS A 485 -20.67 17.83 -7.63
CA HIS A 485 -19.85 18.73 -8.45
C HIS A 485 -20.39 20.18 -8.43
N LEU A 486 -20.33 20.86 -7.28
CA LEU A 486 -20.62 22.29 -7.15
C LEU A 486 -19.38 23.05 -6.65
N SER A 487 -19.20 24.30 -7.10
CA SER A 487 -18.09 25.18 -6.69
C SER A 487 -18.29 25.83 -5.32
N SER A 488 -19.49 25.73 -4.74
CA SER A 488 -19.82 26.29 -3.43
C SER A 488 -19.36 25.37 -2.29
N PRO A 489 -18.79 25.92 -1.20
CA PRO A 489 -18.33 25.14 -0.05
C PRO A 489 -19.48 24.31 0.53
N TYR A 490 -19.21 23.03 0.81
CA TYR A 490 -20.18 22.15 1.46
C TYR A 490 -20.39 22.61 2.90
N LEU A 491 -21.64 22.89 3.25
CA LEU A 491 -22.06 23.17 4.63
C LEU A 491 -23.03 22.07 5.04
N ALA A 492 -22.69 21.36 6.11
CA ALA A 492 -23.50 20.25 6.59
C ALA A 492 -24.83 20.76 7.19
N PRO A 493 -25.94 20.05 6.98
CA PRO A 493 -27.18 20.29 7.71
C PRO A 493 -26.97 20.19 9.24
N ALA A 494 -27.28 21.24 9.99
CA ALA A 494 -26.90 21.38 11.41
C ALA A 494 -28.00 20.92 12.38
N ASP A 495 -29.28 21.20 12.05
CA ASP A 495 -30.42 20.78 12.87
C ASP A 495 -31.17 19.56 12.28
N LEU A 496 -32.01 18.92 13.09
CA LEU A 496 -32.72 17.69 12.71
C LEU A 496 -33.65 17.87 11.50
N ARG A 497 -34.19 19.09 11.31
CA ARG A 497 -35.03 19.46 10.15
C ARG A 497 -34.18 19.53 8.88
N GLN A 498 -33.03 20.18 8.97
CA GLN A 498 -32.09 20.30 7.85
C GLN A 498 -31.53 18.94 7.44
N GLN A 499 -31.14 18.08 8.39
CA GLN A 499 -30.59 16.76 8.12
C GLN A 499 -31.58 15.84 7.40
N GLN A 500 -32.84 15.83 7.85
CA GLN A 500 -33.87 15.02 7.20
C GLN A 500 -34.26 15.57 5.82
N ALA A 501 -34.30 16.89 5.65
CA ALA A 501 -34.55 17.49 4.34
C ALA A 501 -33.42 17.18 3.33
N ALA A 502 -32.15 17.24 3.74
CA ALA A 502 -31.01 16.86 2.91
C ALA A 502 -31.06 15.38 2.51
N ARG A 503 -31.36 14.48 3.45
CA ARG A 503 -31.46 13.04 3.18
C ARG A 503 -32.54 12.70 2.16
N VAL A 504 -33.69 13.36 2.23
CA VAL A 504 -34.75 13.19 1.22
C VAL A 504 -34.28 13.61 -0.17
N TRP A 505 -33.42 14.63 -0.27
CA TRP A 505 -32.86 15.06 -1.55
C TRP A 505 -31.83 14.07 -2.08
N GLU A 506 -30.95 13.57 -1.21
CA GLU A 506 -29.96 12.55 -1.55
C GLU A 506 -30.62 11.28 -2.10
N GLU A 507 -31.70 10.83 -1.46
CA GLU A 507 -32.49 9.68 -1.90
C GLU A 507 -33.16 9.91 -3.27
N VAL A 508 -33.76 11.10 -3.48
CA VAL A 508 -34.48 11.40 -4.72
C VAL A 508 -33.53 11.68 -5.90
N LEU A 509 -32.38 12.31 -5.64
CA LEU A 509 -31.40 12.67 -6.66
C LEU A 509 -30.30 11.62 -6.86
N SER A 510 -30.23 10.60 -6.00
CA SER A 510 -29.17 9.57 -6.00
C SER A 510 -27.76 10.18 -5.95
N LEU A 511 -27.60 11.19 -5.11
CA LEU A 511 -26.36 11.94 -4.88
C LEU A 511 -26.06 11.97 -3.38
N GLU A 512 -24.79 11.80 -2.99
CA GLU A 512 -24.35 11.93 -1.60
C GLU A 512 -22.94 12.55 -1.56
N PRO A 513 -22.69 13.65 -0.81
CA PRO A 513 -23.62 14.36 0.08
C PRO A 513 -24.35 15.56 -0.57
N VAL A 514 -25.50 15.99 -0.02
CA VAL A 514 -26.22 17.24 -0.35
C VAL A 514 -25.99 18.30 0.75
N GLY A 515 -25.54 19.49 0.37
CA GLY A 515 -25.21 20.60 1.27
C GLY A 515 -26.40 21.51 1.61
N LEU A 516 -26.31 22.20 2.75
CA LEU A 516 -27.35 23.04 3.35
C LEU A 516 -27.87 24.15 2.41
N HIS A 517 -26.99 24.73 1.59
CA HIS A 517 -27.31 25.81 0.65
C HIS A 517 -27.22 25.38 -0.81
N ASP A 518 -27.16 24.07 -1.09
CA ASP A 518 -27.11 23.59 -2.47
C ASP A 518 -28.44 23.85 -3.16
N GLY A 519 -28.38 24.39 -4.38
CA GLY A 519 -29.55 24.59 -5.21
C GLY A 519 -30.07 23.25 -5.75
N PHE A 520 -31.34 22.93 -5.50
CA PHE A 520 -31.98 21.68 -5.97
C PHE A 520 -31.79 21.43 -7.47
N PHE A 521 -31.98 22.48 -8.28
CA PHE A 521 -31.85 22.42 -9.74
C PHE A 521 -30.40 22.37 -10.21
N GLU A 522 -29.47 22.93 -9.42
CA GLU A 522 -28.03 22.88 -9.70
C GLU A 522 -27.45 21.48 -9.47
N LEU A 523 -28.04 20.74 -8.53
CA LEU A 523 -27.77 19.32 -8.30
C LEU A 523 -28.45 18.39 -9.32
N GLY A 524 -29.09 18.95 -10.36
CA GLY A 524 -29.73 18.17 -11.42
C GLY A 524 -31.16 17.72 -11.13
N GLY A 525 -31.80 18.28 -10.09
CA GLY A 525 -33.22 18.05 -9.82
C GLY A 525 -34.12 18.67 -10.88
N ASP A 526 -35.20 17.99 -11.25
CA ASP A 526 -36.23 18.48 -12.17
C ASP A 526 -37.60 18.63 -11.46
N SER A 527 -38.62 19.10 -12.18
CA SER A 527 -39.95 19.30 -11.62
C SER A 527 -40.60 18.01 -11.10
N LEU A 528 -40.21 16.83 -11.62
CA LEU A 528 -40.70 15.53 -11.17
C LEU A 528 -40.01 15.10 -9.86
N ALA A 529 -38.69 15.28 -9.77
CA ALA A 529 -37.91 15.06 -8.57
C ALA A 529 -38.37 15.97 -7.43
N MET A 530 -38.67 17.24 -7.71
CA MET A 530 -39.20 18.19 -6.73
C MET A 530 -40.54 17.72 -6.13
N VAL A 531 -41.46 17.21 -6.95
CA VAL A 531 -42.75 16.68 -6.46
C VAL A 531 -42.55 15.44 -5.59
N ARG A 532 -41.57 14.59 -5.90
CA ARG A 532 -41.21 13.42 -5.08
C ARG A 532 -40.67 13.84 -3.71
N VAL A 533 -39.80 14.85 -3.67
CA VAL A 533 -39.29 15.42 -2.42
C VAL A 533 -40.42 15.98 -1.54
N LEU A 534 -41.33 16.78 -2.12
CA LEU A 534 -42.44 17.37 -1.37
C LEU A 534 -43.40 16.33 -0.78
N ASN A 535 -43.69 15.25 -1.53
CA ASN A 535 -44.52 14.16 -1.03
C ASN A 535 -43.81 13.41 0.12
N ARG A 536 -42.50 13.16 -0.02
CA ARG A 536 -41.73 12.44 1.00
C ARG A 536 -41.59 13.23 2.30
N LEU A 537 -41.42 14.54 2.22
CA LEU A 537 -41.42 15.41 3.40
C LEU A 537 -42.78 15.46 4.09
N ARG A 538 -43.88 15.44 3.32
CA ARG A 538 -45.24 15.40 3.87
C ARG A 538 -45.51 14.10 4.64
N GLU A 539 -44.99 12.98 4.15
CA GLU A 539 -45.06 11.68 4.84
C GLU A 539 -44.28 11.69 6.16
N LEU A 540 -43.12 12.34 6.20
CA LEU A 540 -42.24 12.38 7.37
C LEU A 540 -42.73 13.35 8.46
N TRP A 541 -43.31 14.50 8.09
CA TRP A 541 -43.62 15.59 9.02
C TRP A 541 -45.12 15.91 9.16
N GLY A 542 -46.00 15.21 8.44
CA GLY A 542 -47.45 15.44 8.45
C GLY A 542 -47.91 16.74 7.76
N SER A 543 -46.97 17.64 7.46
CA SER A 543 -47.12 18.84 6.65
C SER A 543 -45.89 18.99 5.75
N ALA A 544 -46.05 19.63 4.59
CA ALA A 544 -44.92 19.94 3.71
C ALA A 544 -45.04 21.36 3.16
N PRO A 545 -43.90 21.99 2.81
CA PRO A 545 -43.89 23.26 2.09
C PRO A 545 -44.74 23.17 0.81
N THR A 546 -45.39 24.27 0.45
CA THR A 546 -46.09 24.38 -0.83
C THR A 546 -45.09 24.45 -1.99
N LEU A 547 -45.54 24.09 -3.19
CA LEU A 547 -44.72 24.20 -4.42
C LEU A 547 -44.13 25.61 -4.59
N ASP A 548 -44.93 26.63 -4.26
CA ASP A 548 -44.54 28.04 -4.31
C ASP A 548 -43.46 28.40 -3.27
N GLN A 549 -43.49 27.79 -2.08
CA GLN A 549 -42.42 27.95 -1.07
C GLN A 549 -41.12 27.26 -1.49
N PHE A 550 -41.19 26.06 -2.07
CA PHE A 550 -40.01 25.33 -2.56
C PHE A 550 -39.30 26.11 -3.68
N LEU A 551 -40.05 26.70 -4.61
CA LEU A 551 -39.49 27.42 -5.76
C LEU A 551 -38.86 28.77 -5.40
N ARG A 552 -39.28 29.40 -4.30
CA ARG A 552 -38.74 30.71 -3.87
C ARG A 552 -37.27 30.64 -3.49
N ASN A 553 -36.86 29.57 -2.81
CA ASN A 553 -35.49 29.34 -2.40
C ASN A 553 -35.25 27.82 -2.32
N PRO A 554 -34.92 27.15 -3.44
CA PRO A 554 -34.82 25.70 -3.51
C PRO A 554 -33.50 25.22 -2.90
N THR A 555 -33.35 25.41 -1.60
CA THR A 555 -32.21 24.95 -0.77
C THR A 555 -32.71 24.21 0.46
N VAL A 556 -31.88 23.31 1.02
CA VAL A 556 -32.21 22.55 2.23
C VAL A 556 -32.50 23.48 3.42
N ALA A 557 -31.74 24.58 3.56
CA ALA A 557 -31.93 25.58 4.61
C ALA A 557 -33.35 26.19 4.59
N ALA A 558 -33.77 26.69 3.43
CA ALA A 558 -35.08 27.33 3.29
C ALA A 558 -36.22 26.31 3.43
N LEU A 559 -36.00 25.07 3.02
CA LEU A 559 -36.98 24.00 3.18
C LEU A 559 -37.21 23.62 4.64
N ALA A 560 -36.14 23.60 5.43
CA ALA A 560 -36.18 23.21 6.84
C ALA A 560 -36.85 24.27 7.73
N GLU A 561 -36.81 25.56 7.36
CA GLU A 561 -37.49 26.64 8.08
C GLU A 561 -39.02 26.54 8.02
N GLU A 562 -39.55 25.94 6.96
CA GLU A 562 -40.99 25.77 6.73
C GLU A 562 -41.57 24.51 7.42
N LEU A 563 -40.74 23.74 8.14
CA LEU A 563 -41.14 22.57 8.92
C LEU A 563 -41.45 22.97 10.38
N PRO A 564 -42.56 22.49 10.99
CA PRO A 564 -42.99 22.88 12.33
C PRO A 564 -41.98 22.48 13.42
N ALA A 565 -41.87 23.30 14.47
CA ALA A 565 -40.94 23.07 15.59
C ALA A 565 -41.67 22.45 16.81
N GLU A 566 -41.23 21.26 17.26
CA GLU A 566 -41.22 20.68 18.63
C GLU A 566 -41.14 19.13 18.56
N THR A 567 -40.38 18.36 19.36
CA THR A 567 -39.81 18.50 20.72
C THR A 567 -38.43 17.77 20.84
N GLY A 568 -37.49 18.35 21.61
CA GLY A 568 -36.27 17.70 22.12
C GLY A 568 -36.20 17.83 23.67
N PRO A 569 -35.31 17.11 24.37
CA PRO A 569 -35.36 16.96 25.84
C PRO A 569 -35.01 18.26 26.58
N GLN A 570 -35.57 18.43 27.79
CA GLN A 570 -35.41 19.62 28.63
C GLN A 570 -34.07 19.68 29.38
N PRO A 571 -33.49 20.87 29.62
CA PRO A 571 -32.30 21.05 30.43
C PRO A 571 -32.58 20.86 31.93
N ILE A 572 -31.61 20.33 32.66
CA ILE A 572 -31.65 20.16 34.12
C ILE A 572 -31.50 21.53 34.79
N GLU A 573 -32.48 21.97 35.58
CA GLU A 573 -32.34 23.14 36.47
C GLU A 573 -31.44 22.80 37.67
N MET A 574 -30.33 23.52 37.81
CA MET A 574 -29.37 23.42 38.93
C MET A 574 -29.73 24.40 40.05
N SER A 575 -30.72 24.04 40.87
CA SER A 575 -31.31 24.90 41.91
C SER A 575 -30.40 25.26 43.09
N TRP A 576 -29.15 24.79 43.15
CA TRP A 576 -28.21 25.07 44.25
C TRP A 576 -27.27 26.25 43.98
N VAL A 577 -27.22 26.74 42.73
CA VAL A 577 -26.35 27.87 42.33
C VAL A 577 -26.96 29.22 42.75
N ALA A 578 -28.27 29.26 43.00
CA ALA A 578 -28.99 30.48 43.35
C ALA A 578 -28.71 31.01 44.78
N ASP A 579 -28.08 30.19 45.65
CA ASP A 579 -27.80 30.53 47.05
C ASP A 579 -26.32 30.93 47.31
N LEU A 580 -25.47 30.95 46.28
CA LEU A 580 -24.06 31.36 46.41
C LEU A 580 -23.92 32.86 46.13
N SER A 581 -23.16 33.58 46.97
CA SER A 581 -22.84 34.98 46.70
C SER A 581 -21.90 35.12 45.49
N ASP A 582 -21.94 36.27 44.81
CA ASP A 582 -21.07 36.55 43.65
C ASP A 582 -19.57 36.35 43.99
N GLU A 583 -19.16 36.62 45.23
CA GLU A 583 -17.79 36.41 45.71
C GLU A 583 -17.45 34.93 45.93
N GLU A 584 -18.43 34.09 46.32
CA GLU A 584 -18.28 32.64 46.42
C GLU A 584 -18.28 31.99 45.04
N VAL A 585 -19.08 32.51 44.10
CA VAL A 585 -19.06 32.11 42.70
C VAL A 585 -17.71 32.49 42.08
N GLU A 586 -17.19 33.71 42.29
CA GLU A 586 -15.85 34.11 41.82
C GLU A 586 -14.74 33.29 42.47
N LYS A 587 -14.78 33.02 43.78
CA LYS A 587 -13.80 32.15 44.44
C LYS A 587 -13.89 30.71 43.96
N MET A 588 -15.09 30.21 43.67
CA MET A 588 -15.30 28.86 43.15
C MET A 588 -14.86 28.77 41.68
N LEU A 589 -15.11 29.78 40.86
CA LEU A 589 -14.62 29.90 39.49
C LEU A 589 -13.09 30.05 39.45
N ALA A 590 -12.49 30.92 40.26
CA ALA A 590 -11.03 31.07 40.37
C ALA A 590 -10.35 29.80 40.92
N ARG A 591 -11.03 29.08 41.81
CA ARG A 591 -10.59 27.76 42.29
C ARG A 591 -10.73 26.69 41.21
N LEU A 592 -11.81 26.68 40.43
CA LEU A 592 -12.00 25.77 39.29
C LEU A 592 -11.03 26.06 38.13
N GLU A 593 -10.68 27.32 37.89
CA GLU A 593 -9.70 27.78 36.91
C GLU A 593 -8.27 27.45 37.36
N SER A 594 -7.91 27.65 38.63
CA SER A 594 -6.59 27.26 39.16
C SER A 594 -6.44 25.73 39.33
N GLU A 595 -7.47 25.03 39.78
CA GLU A 595 -7.51 23.57 39.93
C GLU A 595 -7.66 22.83 38.58
N SER A 596 -7.49 23.46 37.42
CA SER A 596 -7.57 22.80 36.11
C SER A 596 -6.50 23.19 35.09
N SER A 597 -5.62 24.14 35.43
CA SER A 597 -4.59 24.63 34.50
C SER A 597 -3.32 23.79 34.52
N ILE A 598 -2.63 23.75 33.37
CA ILE A 598 -1.30 23.17 33.17
C ILE A 598 -0.26 24.16 33.69
N GLU A 599 0.48 23.76 34.71
CA GLU A 599 1.42 24.63 35.43
C GLU A 599 2.79 24.74 34.75
N SER A 600 3.20 23.75 33.96
CA SER A 600 4.47 23.78 33.24
C SER A 600 4.44 22.99 31.93
N LEU A 601 5.31 23.39 31.00
CA LEU A 601 5.57 22.66 29.76
C LEU A 601 6.95 22.02 29.83
N ALA A 602 7.04 20.71 29.69
CA ALA A 602 8.27 19.94 29.86
C ALA A 602 8.79 19.32 28.55
N ILE A 603 10.06 19.56 28.23
CA ILE A 603 10.73 19.06 27.04
C ILE A 603 11.90 18.13 27.43
N PRO A 604 11.72 16.80 27.44
CA PRO A 604 12.82 15.86 27.58
C PRO A 604 13.75 15.88 26.35
N THR A 605 15.07 15.91 26.58
CA THR A 605 16.09 15.81 25.53
C THR A 605 17.28 14.94 25.98
N ALA A 606 18.03 14.44 25.01
CA ALA A 606 19.30 13.74 25.23
C ALA A 606 20.15 13.78 23.95
N GLY A 607 21.32 14.42 24.03
CA GLY A 607 22.30 14.54 22.96
C GLY A 607 21.83 15.33 21.73
N ARG A 608 20.82 16.20 21.88
CA ARG A 608 20.11 16.84 20.75
C ARG A 608 19.91 18.36 20.95
N PRO A 609 20.98 19.15 21.14
CA PRO A 609 20.89 20.59 21.43
C PRO A 609 20.06 21.37 20.39
N GLN A 610 20.28 21.11 19.10
CA GLN A 610 19.56 21.82 18.03
C GLN A 610 18.06 21.49 18.00
N ALA A 611 17.67 20.27 18.39
CA ALA A 611 16.27 19.88 18.41
C ALA A 611 15.54 20.59 19.56
N VAL A 612 16.07 20.48 20.78
CA VAL A 612 15.50 21.15 21.96
C VAL A 612 15.45 22.67 21.79
N LEU A 613 16.45 23.29 21.15
CA LEU A 613 16.43 24.72 20.84
C LEU A 613 15.23 25.10 19.96
N ARG A 614 14.96 24.31 18.90
CA ARG A 614 13.80 24.52 18.01
C ARG A 614 12.48 24.34 18.74
N ALA A 615 12.36 23.28 19.54
CA ALA A 615 11.16 22.99 20.31
C ALA A 615 10.87 24.11 21.33
N VAL A 616 11.85 24.51 22.14
CA VAL A 616 11.72 25.62 23.11
C VAL A 616 11.29 26.91 22.41
N THR A 617 11.94 27.26 21.29
CA THR A 617 11.59 28.47 20.52
C THR A 617 10.14 28.42 20.02
N SER A 618 9.72 27.28 19.45
CA SER A 618 8.38 27.13 18.91
C SER A 618 7.30 27.17 19.98
N PHE A 619 7.50 26.50 21.11
CA PHE A 619 6.53 26.50 22.20
C PHE A 619 6.51 27.83 22.96
N HIS A 620 7.66 28.49 23.13
CA HIS A 620 7.70 29.84 23.69
C HIS A 620 6.88 30.83 22.84
N GLN A 621 7.03 30.77 21.51
CA GLN A 621 6.23 31.59 20.60
C GLN A 621 4.73 31.31 20.77
N HIS A 622 4.32 30.03 20.81
CA HIS A 622 2.92 29.64 21.01
C HIS A 622 2.37 30.16 22.35
N LEU A 623 3.10 29.96 23.45
CA LEU A 623 2.68 30.44 24.78
C LEU A 623 2.53 31.97 24.80
N ARG A 624 3.47 32.69 24.18
CA ARG A 624 3.43 34.15 24.07
C ARG A 624 2.27 34.64 23.23
N GLU A 625 1.97 34.00 22.11
CA GLU A 625 0.83 34.32 21.23
C GLU A 625 -0.52 34.23 21.96
N HIS A 626 -0.62 33.30 22.92
CA HIS A 626 -1.84 33.08 23.70
C HIS A 626 -1.80 33.73 25.10
N GLY A 627 -0.77 34.53 25.40
CA GLY A 627 -0.65 35.23 26.68
C GLY A 627 -0.45 34.30 27.89
N ARG A 628 0.05 33.07 27.68
CA ARG A 628 0.30 32.12 28.77
C ARG A 628 1.63 32.40 29.49
N PRO A 629 1.62 32.57 30.82
CA PRO A 629 2.84 32.72 31.62
C PRO A 629 3.47 31.37 32.00
N THR A 630 3.18 30.29 31.26
CA THR A 630 3.59 28.93 31.62
C THR A 630 5.11 28.75 31.49
N PRO A 631 5.83 28.33 32.54
CA PRO A 631 7.26 28.05 32.48
C PRO A 631 7.57 26.82 31.62
N ILE A 632 8.72 26.85 30.93
CA ILE A 632 9.24 25.72 30.17
C ILE A 632 10.32 25.02 31.01
N VAL A 633 10.21 23.70 31.16
CA VAL A 633 11.18 22.85 31.87
C VAL A 633 11.88 21.94 30.86
N VAL A 634 13.20 22.08 30.70
CA VAL A 634 14.00 21.17 29.87
C VAL A 634 14.67 20.13 30.76
N SER A 635 14.40 18.85 30.47
CA SER A 635 14.99 17.72 31.19
C SER A 635 16.03 17.03 30.30
N ASP A 636 17.31 17.21 30.60
CA ASP A 636 18.41 16.82 29.70
C ASP A 636 19.24 15.67 30.27
N GLN A 637 19.12 14.48 29.65
CA GLN A 637 19.88 13.28 30.02
C GLN A 637 21.18 13.09 29.21
N SER A 638 21.69 14.17 28.61
CA SER A 638 22.97 14.14 27.90
C SER A 638 24.17 13.88 28.81
N ALA A 639 25.28 13.45 28.21
CA ALA A 639 26.57 13.41 28.90
C ALA A 639 26.94 14.81 29.44
N PRO A 640 27.72 14.92 30.54
CA PRO A 640 27.96 16.20 31.21
C PRO A 640 28.49 17.32 30.30
N ALA A 641 29.35 17.00 29.34
CA ALA A 641 29.86 18.00 28.39
C ALA A 641 28.75 18.55 27.47
N GLN A 642 27.92 17.67 26.90
CA GLN A 642 26.80 18.04 26.02
C GLN A 642 25.69 18.75 26.78
N SER A 643 25.42 18.36 28.03
CA SER A 643 24.46 19.05 28.90
C SER A 643 24.91 20.47 29.21
N ARG A 644 26.22 20.70 29.44
CA ARG A 644 26.75 22.06 29.61
C ARG A 644 26.58 22.92 28.36
N GLU A 645 26.93 22.39 27.19
CA GLU A 645 26.75 23.08 25.91
C GLU A 645 25.28 23.43 25.65
N THR A 646 24.37 22.50 25.90
CA THR A 646 22.92 22.70 25.75
C THR A 646 22.41 23.76 26.72
N ARG A 647 22.86 23.74 27.98
CA ARG A 647 22.55 24.76 28.99
C ARG A 647 23.00 26.15 28.56
N GLU A 648 24.22 26.31 28.07
CA GLU A 648 24.76 27.61 27.64
C GLU A 648 23.92 28.20 26.51
N MET A 649 23.66 27.40 25.48
CA MET A 649 22.83 27.77 24.34
C MET A 649 21.40 28.16 24.76
N LEU A 650 20.76 27.39 25.63
CA LEU A 650 19.41 27.70 26.13
C LEU A 650 19.40 28.92 27.07
N SER A 651 20.48 29.16 27.82
CA SER A 651 20.61 30.36 28.67
C SER A 651 20.69 31.63 27.83
N ASP A 652 21.39 31.58 26.69
CA ASP A 652 21.44 32.70 25.76
C ASP A 652 20.07 32.98 25.15
N LEU A 653 19.35 31.94 24.73
CA LEU A 653 17.98 32.07 24.21
C LEU A 653 17.04 32.66 25.28
N ALA A 654 17.06 32.10 26.50
CA ALA A 654 16.19 32.54 27.59
C ALA A 654 16.40 34.02 27.91
N ARG A 655 17.65 34.49 27.97
CA ARG A 655 17.95 35.91 28.19
C ARG A 655 17.52 36.81 27.02
N GLN A 656 17.78 36.38 25.79
CA GLN A 656 17.45 37.17 24.58
C GLN A 656 15.94 37.34 24.40
N GLN A 657 15.15 36.31 24.69
CA GLN A 657 13.70 36.31 24.47
C GLN A 657 12.87 36.43 25.75
N GLN A 658 13.52 36.58 26.91
CA GLN A 658 12.87 36.65 28.23
C GLN A 658 11.97 35.42 28.49
N ILE A 659 12.48 34.23 28.20
CA ILE A 659 11.76 32.96 28.37
C ILE A 659 11.90 32.49 29.82
N ASP A 660 10.79 32.23 30.50
CA ASP A 660 10.82 31.54 31.80
C ASP A 660 11.19 30.07 31.63
N LEU A 661 12.50 29.82 31.59
CA LEU A 661 13.10 28.54 31.22
C LEU A 661 13.87 27.95 32.41
N HIS A 662 13.45 26.75 32.79
CA HIS A 662 14.01 25.94 33.85
C HIS A 662 14.77 24.76 33.26
N TYR A 663 15.99 24.50 33.72
CA TYR A 663 16.83 23.45 33.15
C TYR A 663 17.28 22.44 34.22
N LEU A 664 16.99 21.17 33.96
CA LEU A 664 17.41 20.00 34.72
C LEU A 664 18.50 19.23 33.95
N GLY A 665 19.76 19.62 34.15
CA GLY A 665 20.90 19.03 33.47
C GLY A 665 21.57 17.90 34.24
N SER A 666 22.72 17.46 33.72
CA SER A 666 23.51 16.39 34.31
C SER A 666 23.93 16.65 35.77
N GLN A 667 24.20 17.91 36.14
CA GLN A 667 24.58 18.28 37.50
C GLN A 667 23.39 18.14 38.47
N GLU A 668 22.24 18.72 38.11
CA GLU A 668 21.03 18.68 38.93
C GLU A 668 20.55 17.25 39.12
N GLN A 669 20.61 16.43 38.08
CA GLN A 669 20.28 15.01 38.16
C GLN A 669 21.27 14.22 39.03
N GLN A 670 22.55 14.59 39.08
CA GLN A 670 23.51 13.97 40.00
C GLN A 670 23.24 14.36 41.46
N GLU A 671 22.84 15.60 41.72
CA GLU A 671 22.38 16.03 43.06
C GLU A 671 21.12 15.26 43.46
N LEU A 672 20.13 15.17 42.57
CA LEU A 672 18.88 14.43 42.77
C LEU A 672 19.12 12.97 43.11
N ARG A 673 19.95 12.28 42.33
CA ARG A 673 20.28 10.88 42.60
C ARG A 673 21.02 10.70 43.93
N ARG A 674 21.93 11.60 44.29
CA ARG A 674 22.63 11.56 45.58
C ARG A 674 21.67 11.75 46.76
N ASP A 675 20.74 12.67 46.64
CA ASP A 675 19.76 12.94 47.69
C ASP A 675 18.78 11.77 47.88
N LEU A 676 18.32 11.15 46.79
CA LEU A 676 17.47 9.94 46.89
C LEU A 676 18.24 8.75 47.49
N VAL A 677 19.50 8.53 47.11
CA VAL A 677 20.34 7.52 47.76
C VAL A 677 20.55 7.84 49.24
N GLY A 678 20.78 9.11 49.59
CA GLY A 678 20.88 9.59 50.97
C GLY A 678 19.58 9.42 51.78
N ALA A 679 18.42 9.40 51.10
CA ALA A 679 17.11 9.11 51.69
C ALA A 679 16.86 7.61 51.92
N GLY A 680 17.81 6.73 51.55
CA GLY A 680 17.77 5.30 51.84
C GLY A 680 17.38 4.40 50.66
N PHE A 681 17.20 4.94 49.45
CA PHE A 681 16.91 4.14 48.26
C PHE A 681 18.15 3.47 47.68
N GLU A 682 18.00 2.25 47.13
CA GLU A 682 19.12 1.49 46.57
C GLU A 682 19.76 2.23 45.37
N PRO A 683 21.09 2.40 45.31
CA PRO A 683 21.76 3.10 44.21
C PRO A 683 21.45 2.52 42.83
N ALA A 684 21.32 1.20 42.73
CA ALA A 684 21.01 0.52 41.47
C ALA A 684 19.57 0.79 41.01
N LEU A 685 18.60 0.86 41.94
CA LEU A 685 17.24 1.29 41.65
C LEU A 685 17.20 2.74 41.14
N ILE A 686 17.90 3.65 41.82
CA ILE A 686 17.97 5.06 41.42
C ILE A 686 18.63 5.21 40.04
N HIS A 687 19.67 4.42 39.76
CA HIS A 687 20.30 4.38 38.44
C HIS A 687 19.36 3.81 37.37
N PHE A 688 18.57 2.79 37.69
CA PHE A 688 17.58 2.24 36.78
C PHE A 688 16.47 3.26 36.46
N ALA A 689 15.93 3.92 37.50
CA ALA A 689 14.79 4.83 37.38
C ALA A 689 15.13 6.17 36.73
N PHE A 690 16.33 6.71 37.01
CA PHE A 690 16.70 8.09 36.69
C PHE A 690 18.09 8.22 36.03
N GLY A 691 18.76 7.12 35.70
CA GLY A 691 20.07 7.13 35.05
C GLY A 691 20.03 7.52 33.57
N GLY A 692 21.22 7.49 32.95
CA GLY A 692 21.39 7.50 31.50
C GLY A 692 22.61 6.65 31.13
N HIS A 693 22.42 5.53 30.40
CA HIS A 693 23.45 4.67 29.79
C HIS A 693 22.83 3.59 28.85
N GLU A 694 23.68 2.72 28.26
CA GLU A 694 23.58 1.88 27.05
C GLU A 694 22.22 1.26 26.63
N LEU A 695 21.26 1.08 27.53
CA LEU A 695 19.99 0.41 27.23
C LEU A 695 18.75 1.18 27.70
N GLN A 696 18.87 2.46 28.07
CA GLN A 696 17.75 3.23 28.63
C GLN A 696 16.97 4.07 27.60
N GLY A 697 15.66 4.18 27.83
CA GLY A 697 14.69 4.92 26.99
C GLY A 697 14.38 6.33 27.50
N CYS A 698 13.40 7.00 26.88
CA CYS A 698 12.90 8.31 27.36
C CYS A 698 12.19 8.23 28.73
N GLY A 699 11.84 7.02 29.20
CA GLY A 699 11.15 6.79 30.46
C GLY A 699 11.89 7.34 31.68
N SER A 700 13.22 7.23 31.74
CA SER A 700 14.02 7.83 32.83
C SER A 700 13.82 9.34 32.90
N ASN A 701 13.76 9.99 31.74
CA ASN A 701 13.60 11.42 31.62
C ASN A 701 12.20 11.87 32.06
N ARG A 702 11.16 11.11 31.70
CA ARG A 702 9.78 11.38 32.14
C ARG A 702 9.53 11.03 33.62
N ASN A 703 10.25 10.05 34.17
CA ASN A 703 10.23 9.78 35.61
C ASN A 703 10.80 10.95 36.41
N LEU A 704 11.84 11.62 35.90
CA LEU A 704 12.33 12.86 36.50
C LEU A 704 11.23 13.92 36.49
N LEU A 705 10.52 14.10 35.38
CA LEU A 705 9.41 15.06 35.29
C LEU A 705 8.26 14.75 36.27
N LEU A 706 7.86 13.48 36.43
CA LEU A 706 6.88 13.09 37.45
C LEU A 706 7.36 13.40 38.88
N LEU A 707 8.65 13.26 39.14
CA LEU A 707 9.24 13.60 40.43
C LEU A 707 9.29 15.12 40.65
N LEU A 708 9.51 15.90 39.59
CA LEU A 708 9.57 17.36 39.62
C LEU A 708 8.20 18.02 39.71
N GLY A 709 7.16 17.39 39.15
CA GLY A 709 5.85 17.98 38.99
C GLY A 709 5.14 18.33 40.30
N ASP A 710 5.65 17.93 41.48
CA ASP A 710 5.09 18.25 42.81
C ASP A 710 3.57 18.04 42.97
N GLY A 711 3.00 17.08 42.22
CA GLY A 711 1.56 16.89 42.23
C GLY A 711 0.77 17.91 41.40
N ALA A 712 1.41 18.58 40.45
CA ALA A 712 0.81 19.52 39.50
C ALA A 712 0.37 18.83 38.21
N ARG A 713 -0.39 19.56 37.41
CA ARG A 713 -0.60 19.20 36.00
C ARG A 713 0.48 19.80 35.13
N TYR A 714 1.03 19.01 34.22
CA TYR A 714 2.02 19.49 33.28
C TYR A 714 1.81 18.91 31.89
N PHE A 715 2.30 19.62 30.89
CA PHE A 715 2.28 19.20 29.49
C PHE A 715 3.68 18.78 29.09
N THR A 716 3.87 17.60 28.51
CA THR A 716 5.18 17.15 28.07
C THR A 716 5.21 16.79 26.58
N VAL A 717 6.30 17.18 25.93
CA VAL A 717 6.51 17.11 24.48
C VAL A 717 7.93 16.71 24.12
N ASP A 718 8.12 15.85 23.13
CA ASP A 718 9.46 15.48 22.68
C ASP A 718 10.22 16.64 22.00
N ASP A 719 11.55 16.60 22.06
CA ASP A 719 12.44 17.67 21.58
C ASP A 719 12.45 17.90 20.05
N ASP A 720 11.78 17.04 19.27
CA ASP A 720 11.62 17.16 17.82
C ASP A 720 10.19 17.51 17.38
N THR A 721 9.40 18.15 18.25
CA THR A 721 8.06 18.65 17.89
C THR A 721 7.87 20.14 18.12
N LEU A 722 7.00 20.73 17.29
CA LEU A 722 6.72 22.15 17.19
C LEU A 722 5.24 22.45 17.43
N ALA A 723 4.94 23.70 17.79
CA ALA A 723 3.58 24.25 17.92
C ALA A 723 3.14 25.07 16.69
N SER A 724 3.92 25.07 15.60
CA SER A 724 3.81 26.03 14.49
C SER A 724 2.73 25.74 13.45
N HIS A 725 2.30 24.49 13.27
CA HIS A 725 1.34 24.09 12.23
C HIS A 725 0.37 23.01 12.74
N LEU A 726 -0.45 23.37 13.73
CA LEU A 726 -1.45 22.46 14.27
C LEU A 726 -2.51 22.11 13.23
N ILE A 727 -2.89 20.84 13.16
CA ILE A 727 -4.01 20.32 12.34
C ILE A 727 -5.15 19.98 13.28
N PHE A 728 -6.39 20.32 12.93
CA PHE A 728 -7.56 20.11 13.77
C PHE A 728 -8.57 19.16 13.10
N GLY A 729 -9.18 18.31 13.92
CA GLY A 729 -10.43 17.62 13.61
C GLY A 729 -11.61 18.49 14.02
N ASP A 730 -12.74 17.87 14.35
CA ASP A 730 -13.90 18.61 14.82
C ASP A 730 -13.79 18.90 16.32
N LEU A 731 -13.45 20.16 16.63
CA LEU A 731 -13.35 20.67 17.99
C LEU A 731 -14.72 21.00 18.62
N GLN A 732 -15.79 21.03 17.83
CA GLN A 732 -17.14 21.40 18.29
C GLN A 732 -18.04 20.17 18.51
N ALA A 733 -17.64 19.01 17.99
CA ALA A 733 -18.33 17.75 18.24
C ALA A 733 -18.36 17.39 19.73
N PRO A 734 -19.44 16.75 20.21
CA PRO A 734 -19.53 16.28 21.58
C PRO A 734 -18.46 15.23 21.88
N VAL A 735 -18.01 15.18 23.14
CA VAL A 735 -16.97 14.24 23.56
C VAL A 735 -17.50 12.81 23.52
N ARG A 736 -16.80 11.92 22.80
CA ARG A 736 -17.17 10.51 22.66
C ARG A 736 -16.59 9.68 23.78
N TYR A 737 -17.40 8.86 24.46
CA TYR A 737 -16.86 7.78 25.29
C TYR A 737 -16.54 6.56 24.40
N CYS A 738 -15.33 6.02 24.55
CA CYS A 738 -14.82 4.90 23.76
C CYS A 738 -14.49 3.73 24.69
N ARG A 739 -14.97 2.53 24.35
CA ARG A 739 -14.55 1.32 25.05
C ARG A 739 -13.31 0.72 24.42
N GLY A 740 -12.33 0.36 25.25
CA GLY A 740 -11.12 -0.32 24.79
C GLY A 740 -10.36 0.49 23.73
N ARG A 741 -10.32 -0.03 22.49
CA ARG A 741 -9.51 0.50 21.37
C ARG A 741 -10.29 1.42 20.42
N GLU A 742 -11.56 1.71 20.69
CA GLU A 742 -12.39 2.56 19.82
C GLU A 742 -11.84 3.99 19.66
N ALA A 743 -11.03 4.47 20.61
CA ALA A 743 -10.38 5.78 20.52
C ALA A 743 -9.20 5.83 19.53
N GLU A 744 -8.83 4.69 18.92
CA GLU A 744 -7.72 4.57 17.95
C GLU A 744 -8.11 4.90 16.51
N ASP A 745 -9.25 5.54 16.25
CA ASP A 745 -9.60 5.98 14.90
C ASP A 745 -8.55 6.96 14.35
N VAL A 746 -7.89 6.58 13.25
CA VAL A 746 -6.81 7.36 12.65
C VAL A 746 -6.96 7.56 11.13
N SER A 747 -6.64 8.76 10.66
CA SER A 747 -6.55 9.11 9.22
C SER A 747 -5.11 9.04 8.71
N TYR A 748 -4.84 8.49 7.51
CA TYR A 748 -3.48 8.28 6.96
C TYR A 748 -3.13 9.27 5.84
N ALA A 749 -1.84 9.38 5.55
CA ALA A 749 -1.21 10.45 4.77
C ALA A 749 -1.48 10.42 3.25
N SER A 750 -2.71 10.77 2.87
CA SER A 750 -3.03 11.47 1.61
C SER A 750 -3.95 12.66 1.81
N GLU A 751 -4.53 12.85 2.99
CA GLU A 751 -5.26 14.05 3.36
C GLU A 751 -4.31 15.09 3.96
N SER A 752 -3.60 15.85 3.13
CA SER A 752 -3.13 17.16 3.58
C SER A 752 -4.36 18.05 3.76
N ARG A 753 -4.97 18.04 4.95
CA ARG A 753 -5.99 19.02 5.29
C ARG A 753 -5.29 20.38 5.34
N PRO A 754 -5.70 21.36 4.52
CA PRO A 754 -5.11 22.69 4.61
C PRO A 754 -5.38 23.24 6.03
N PRO A 755 -4.41 23.91 6.65
CA PRO A 755 -4.67 24.61 7.90
C PRO A 755 -5.83 25.58 7.67
N GLN A 756 -6.87 25.50 8.50
CA GLN A 756 -8.01 26.41 8.37
C GLN A 756 -7.53 27.83 8.70
N PRO A 757 -7.82 28.84 7.84
CA PRO A 757 -7.52 30.22 8.16
C PRO A 757 -8.42 30.68 9.33
N GLY A 758 -7.83 30.89 10.50
CA GLY A 758 -8.51 31.32 11.72
C GLY A 758 -7.54 31.55 12.88
N SER A 759 -8.04 32.03 14.02
CA SER A 759 -7.27 32.09 15.28
C SER A 759 -6.89 30.66 15.69
N ARG A 760 -5.60 30.39 15.83
CA ARG A 760 -5.14 29.11 16.35
C ARG A 760 -5.64 28.99 17.80
N PRO A 761 -6.32 27.90 18.19
CA PRO A 761 -6.66 27.68 19.58
C PRO A 761 -5.40 27.38 20.37
N ASP A 762 -5.43 27.76 21.65
CA ASP A 762 -4.36 27.46 22.57
C ASP A 762 -4.29 25.95 22.85
N LEU A 763 -3.19 25.33 22.43
CA LEU A 763 -2.95 23.89 22.61
C LEU A 763 -3.09 23.45 24.06
N LEU A 764 -2.57 24.21 25.04
CA LEU A 764 -2.66 23.80 26.45
C LEU A 764 -4.10 23.86 26.93
N THR A 765 -4.85 24.89 26.54
CA THR A 765 -6.29 25.00 26.85
C THR A 765 -7.06 23.80 26.31
N LEU A 766 -6.73 23.32 25.10
CA LEU A 766 -7.36 22.12 24.56
C LEU A 766 -7.11 20.88 25.45
N HIS A 767 -5.91 20.71 25.99
CA HIS A 767 -5.63 19.62 26.93
C HIS A 767 -6.39 19.76 28.26
N GLU A 768 -6.51 20.98 28.78
CA GLU A 768 -7.23 21.29 30.02
C GLU A 768 -8.75 21.05 29.92
N THR A 769 -9.31 20.99 28.70
CA THR A 769 -10.75 20.69 28.53
C THR A 769 -11.14 19.33 29.10
N LEU A 770 -10.27 18.33 28.96
CA LEU A 770 -10.50 16.96 29.45
C LEU A 770 -9.68 16.65 30.69
N LEU A 771 -8.43 17.13 30.77
CA LEU A 771 -7.46 16.70 31.78
C LEU A 771 -7.96 16.99 33.21
N GLY A 772 -7.99 15.96 34.06
CA GLY A 772 -8.45 16.07 35.44
C GLY A 772 -9.97 16.22 35.63
N ARG A 773 -10.77 16.18 34.56
CA ARG A 773 -12.22 16.48 34.59
C ARG A 773 -13.07 15.30 34.08
N LEU A 774 -14.36 15.30 34.46
CA LEU A 774 -15.42 14.47 33.87
C LEU A 774 -16.73 15.24 33.65
N GLY A 775 -16.73 16.57 33.85
CA GLY A 775 -17.90 17.44 33.71
C GLY A 775 -18.31 17.74 32.27
N VAL A 776 -18.08 16.80 31.35
CA VAL A 776 -18.43 16.92 29.93
C VAL A 776 -19.57 15.95 29.65
N GLU A 777 -20.61 16.39 28.93
CA GLU A 777 -21.67 15.49 28.46
C GLU A 777 -21.07 14.49 27.49
N LEU A 778 -20.73 13.29 27.97
CA LEU A 778 -20.42 12.16 27.09
C LEU A 778 -21.74 11.57 26.62
N GLY A 779 -21.82 11.17 25.34
CA GLY A 779 -23.03 10.64 24.68
C GLY A 779 -23.63 9.36 25.31
N ASP A 780 -23.96 8.35 24.51
CA ASP A 780 -24.55 7.09 25.02
C ASP A 780 -23.60 6.38 26.03
N TRP A 781 -23.80 6.63 27.33
CA TRP A 781 -22.81 6.31 28.37
C TRP A 781 -23.26 5.15 29.29
N PRO A 782 -22.39 4.16 29.60
CA PRO A 782 -22.51 3.35 30.81
C PRO A 782 -22.28 4.14 32.13
N GLN A 783 -22.86 3.71 33.25
CA GLN A 783 -22.57 4.31 34.57
C GLN A 783 -21.08 4.15 34.93
N LEU A 784 -20.30 5.23 34.89
CA LEU A 784 -18.91 5.24 35.40
C LEU A 784 -18.87 5.40 36.92
N PRO A 785 -17.78 4.94 37.56
CA PRO A 785 -17.54 5.21 38.97
C PRO A 785 -17.50 6.71 39.26
N ALA A 786 -18.04 7.14 40.39
CA ALA A 786 -18.11 8.55 40.79
C ALA A 786 -16.72 9.19 40.93
N GLU A 787 -15.69 8.38 41.20
CA GLU A 787 -14.30 8.80 41.38
C GLU A 787 -13.48 8.78 40.08
N ALA A 788 -14.10 8.47 38.95
CA ALA A 788 -13.43 8.49 37.67
C ALA A 788 -12.85 9.89 37.37
N TRP A 789 -11.85 9.95 36.50
CA TRP A 789 -11.19 11.20 36.08
C TRP A 789 -10.27 10.93 34.89
N VAL A 790 -9.95 11.96 34.10
CA VAL A 790 -8.99 11.84 32.99
C VAL A 790 -7.57 12.08 33.50
N ALA A 791 -6.77 11.01 33.58
CA ALA A 791 -5.41 11.05 34.12
C ALA A 791 -4.36 11.59 33.14
N ALA A 792 -4.60 11.38 31.85
CA ALA A 792 -3.74 11.86 30.78
C ALA A 792 -4.56 12.22 29.54
N THR A 793 -4.12 13.22 28.81
CA THR A 793 -4.70 13.63 27.52
C THR A 793 -3.66 13.56 26.42
N PHE A 794 -4.02 13.01 25.27
CA PHE A 794 -3.15 12.83 24.12
C PHE A 794 -3.67 13.61 22.93
N ASN A 795 -2.75 14.14 22.12
CA ASN A 795 -3.07 14.70 20.82
C ASN A 795 -2.41 13.90 19.70
N GLY A 796 -2.89 14.13 18.49
CA GLY A 796 -2.38 13.60 17.26
C GLY A 796 -0.98 14.09 16.86
N LEU A 797 -0.41 13.46 15.84
CA LEU A 797 0.90 13.80 15.28
C LEU A 797 0.85 13.86 13.76
N HIS A 798 1.60 14.78 13.16
CA HIS A 798 1.80 14.83 11.71
C HIS A 798 3.28 15.01 11.37
N GLY A 799 3.77 14.31 10.36
CA GLY A 799 5.19 14.33 9.99
C GLY A 799 5.90 13.03 10.36
N ASP A 800 7.23 13.06 10.48
CA ASP A 800 8.08 11.88 10.71
C ASP A 800 8.01 11.41 12.17
N CYS A 801 6.85 10.86 12.54
CA CYS A 801 6.59 10.29 13.85
C CYS A 801 6.90 8.79 13.90
N GLY A 802 6.88 8.09 12.75
CA GLY A 802 7.04 6.63 12.69
C GLY A 802 5.97 5.86 13.48
N LEU A 803 4.86 6.53 13.79
CA LEU A 803 3.80 6.09 14.69
C LEU A 803 2.72 5.41 13.86
N GLY A 804 2.47 4.10 14.08
CA GLY A 804 1.74 3.29 13.11
C GLY A 804 2.60 2.67 12.02
N ALA A 805 3.90 2.50 12.31
CA ALA A 805 4.82 1.77 11.49
C ALA A 805 4.24 0.42 11.03
N PRO A 806 4.73 -0.14 9.91
CA PRO A 806 4.33 -1.48 9.47
C PRO A 806 4.76 -2.59 10.46
N PHE A 807 5.41 -2.24 11.58
CA PHE A 807 5.62 -3.09 12.74
C PHE A 807 4.84 -2.54 13.94
N GLY A 808 3.99 -3.38 14.53
CA GLY A 808 3.17 -3.13 15.72
C GLY A 808 2.56 -1.74 15.97
N ILE A 809 1.23 -1.62 15.84
CA ILE A 809 0.48 -0.55 16.50
C ILE A 809 0.32 -0.97 17.94
N TRP A 810 0.66 -0.06 18.86
CA TRP A 810 0.42 -0.08 20.30
C TRP A 810 -0.31 -1.36 20.76
N GLU A 811 0.44 -2.29 21.37
CA GLU A 811 0.00 -3.59 21.91
C GLU A 811 0.03 -4.81 20.96
N GLU A 812 -0.02 -4.63 19.64
CA GLU A 812 -0.14 -5.73 18.67
C GLU A 812 1.11 -5.89 17.78
N PRO A 813 1.47 -7.09 17.32
CA PRO A 813 2.62 -7.32 16.45
C PRO A 813 2.41 -6.75 15.04
N LEU A 814 1.16 -6.61 14.62
CA LEU A 814 0.75 -6.51 13.21
C LEU A 814 0.84 -5.12 12.58
N GLY A 815 1.22 -4.11 13.35
CA GLY A 815 1.50 -2.79 12.79
C GLY A 815 0.28 -2.17 12.15
N ILE A 816 0.54 -1.49 11.05
CA ILE A 816 -0.48 -0.89 10.19
C ILE A 816 -1.46 -1.93 9.58
N LEU A 817 -1.19 -3.23 9.69
CA LEU A 817 -2.11 -4.27 9.19
C LEU A 817 -3.32 -4.46 10.11
N ALA A 818 -3.18 -4.36 11.43
CA ALA A 818 -4.27 -4.62 12.37
C ALA A 818 -5.06 -3.36 12.77
N LEU A 819 -5.22 -2.44 11.84
CA LEU A 819 -6.02 -1.25 12.08
C LEU A 819 -7.50 -1.57 12.25
N ASN A 820 -8.16 -0.78 13.11
CA ASN A 820 -9.61 -0.78 13.22
C ASN A 820 -10.27 -0.50 11.86
N GLU A 821 -11.53 -0.91 11.71
CA GLU A 821 -12.18 -0.98 10.40
C GLU A 821 -12.22 0.38 9.66
N PRO A 822 -12.60 1.52 10.29
CA PRO A 822 -12.57 2.82 9.62
C PRO A 822 -11.16 3.26 9.19
N SER A 823 -10.16 3.02 10.04
CA SER A 823 -8.76 3.36 9.75
C SER A 823 -8.17 2.49 8.65
N ARG A 824 -8.51 1.19 8.67
CA ARG A 824 -8.09 0.23 7.67
C ARG A 824 -8.70 0.56 6.32
N GLN A 825 -10.00 0.83 6.23
CA GLN A 825 -10.65 1.20 4.97
C GLN A 825 -9.95 2.39 4.29
N ARG A 826 -9.65 3.46 5.05
CA ARG A 826 -8.89 4.62 4.53
C ARG A 826 -7.48 4.24 4.06
N LEU A 827 -6.78 3.40 4.82
CA LEU A 827 -5.43 2.96 4.44
C LEU A 827 -5.45 2.13 3.16
N VAL A 828 -6.43 1.22 3.05
CA VAL A 828 -6.47 0.23 1.96
C VAL A 828 -7.29 0.68 0.74
N GLU A 829 -7.74 1.93 0.73
CA GLU A 829 -8.54 2.50 -0.36
C GLU A 829 -7.79 2.47 -1.70
N GLN A 830 -6.49 2.75 -1.68
CA GLN A 830 -5.61 2.77 -2.85
C GLN A 830 -4.31 2.01 -2.57
N GLU A 831 -3.96 1.06 -3.44
CA GLU A 831 -2.73 0.28 -3.25
C GLU A 831 -1.49 1.19 -3.22
N ALA A 832 -1.42 2.20 -4.09
CA ALA A 832 -0.30 3.14 -4.11
C ALA A 832 -0.12 3.87 -2.76
N HIS A 833 -1.23 4.28 -2.12
CA HIS A 833 -1.20 4.89 -0.79
C HIS A 833 -0.71 3.90 0.26
N TYR A 834 -1.26 2.69 0.27
CA TYR A 834 -0.86 1.64 1.19
C TYR A 834 0.64 1.31 1.07
N ARG A 835 1.14 1.05 -0.15
CA ARG A 835 2.55 0.73 -0.39
C ARG A 835 3.48 1.90 -0.04
N ALA A 836 3.07 3.14 -0.33
CA ALA A 836 3.81 4.33 0.11
C ALA A 836 3.85 4.46 1.64
N SER A 837 2.74 4.14 2.31
CA SER A 837 2.64 4.13 3.77
C SER A 837 3.54 3.08 4.43
N LEU A 838 3.76 1.93 3.78
CA LEU A 838 4.69 0.90 4.28
C LEU A 838 6.16 1.37 4.28
N LEU A 839 6.52 2.37 3.47
CA LEU A 839 7.90 2.88 3.35
C LEU A 839 8.10 4.25 4.02
N SER A 840 7.01 4.91 4.38
CA SER A 840 6.99 6.25 4.95
C SER A 840 6.94 6.19 6.47
N ARG A 841 7.67 7.08 7.16
CA ARG A 841 7.43 7.37 8.59
C ARG A 841 6.48 8.56 8.79
N ARG A 842 6.04 9.18 7.68
CA ARG A 842 5.17 10.34 7.67
C ARG A 842 3.72 9.89 7.64
N HIS A 843 3.10 9.92 8.80
CA HIS A 843 1.67 9.67 8.96
C HIS A 843 1.04 10.85 9.69
N LEU A 844 -0.20 11.19 9.30
CA LEU A 844 -1.08 11.97 10.16
C LEU A 844 -1.70 10.98 11.15
N ARG A 845 -1.84 11.35 12.41
CA ARG A 845 -2.69 10.67 13.38
C ARG A 845 -3.52 11.71 14.08
N LEU A 846 -4.83 11.60 13.98
CA LEU A 846 -5.76 12.63 14.45
C LEU A 846 -7.12 11.96 14.69
N PRO A 847 -7.60 11.89 15.95
CA PRO A 847 -8.96 11.45 16.19
C PRO A 847 -9.94 12.48 15.58
N PRO A 848 -11.09 12.04 15.03
CA PRO A 848 -12.01 12.93 14.34
C PRO A 848 -12.70 13.92 15.28
N VAL A 849 -12.90 13.52 16.54
CA VAL A 849 -13.57 14.27 17.61
C VAL A 849 -12.83 14.04 18.93
N SER A 850 -13.09 14.87 19.94
CA SER A 850 -12.61 14.61 21.30
C SER A 850 -13.20 13.32 21.85
N ALA A 851 -12.37 12.52 22.52
CA ALA A 851 -12.81 11.26 23.10
C ALA A 851 -12.20 10.98 24.47
N VAL A 852 -12.91 10.23 25.30
CA VAL A 852 -12.42 9.69 26.57
C VAL A 852 -12.55 8.18 26.51
N SER A 853 -11.50 7.46 26.91
CA SER A 853 -11.42 6.01 26.82
C SER A 853 -11.12 5.36 28.16
N ASP A 854 -11.73 4.19 28.37
CA ASP A 854 -11.38 3.31 29.48
C ASP A 854 -10.27 2.30 29.13
N GLY A 855 -9.85 2.22 27.87
CA GLY A 855 -8.72 1.44 27.41
C GLY A 855 -7.36 2.11 27.63
N ALA A 856 -6.29 1.43 27.23
CA ALA A 856 -4.90 1.89 27.36
C ALA A 856 -4.33 2.51 26.06
N CYS A 857 -5.19 2.96 25.14
CA CYS A 857 -4.77 3.66 23.93
C CYS A 857 -4.00 4.95 24.28
N SER A 858 -2.83 5.17 23.67
CA SER A 858 -2.06 6.41 23.86
C SER A 858 -1.22 6.78 22.64
N LEU A 859 -0.98 8.10 22.49
CA LEU A 859 -0.01 8.68 21.56
C LEU A 859 1.07 9.37 22.41
N SER A 860 1.99 8.58 22.94
CA SER A 860 2.91 8.92 24.03
C SER A 860 4.00 9.96 23.71
N THR A 861 3.89 10.71 22.62
CA THR A 861 4.86 11.76 22.26
C THR A 861 4.42 13.15 22.75
N PHE A 862 3.11 13.34 22.93
CA PHE A 862 2.49 14.58 23.42
C PHE A 862 1.44 14.26 24.45
N MET A 863 1.58 14.82 25.65
CA MET A 863 0.58 14.53 26.67
C MET A 863 0.44 15.62 27.72
N GLY A 864 -0.81 15.91 28.07
CA GLY A 864 -1.15 16.49 29.36
C GLY A 864 -1.20 15.38 30.40
N LEU A 865 -0.52 15.58 31.53
CA LEU A 865 -0.50 14.65 32.65
C LEU A 865 -1.06 15.35 33.88
N ASP A 866 -1.98 14.67 34.55
CA ASP A 866 -2.49 15.14 35.83
C ASP A 866 -1.83 14.34 36.95
N ALA A 867 -0.70 14.86 37.43
CA ALA A 867 0.06 14.25 38.51
C ALA A 867 -0.45 14.64 39.90
N THR A 868 -1.60 15.33 40.02
CA THR A 868 -2.25 15.63 41.31
C THR A 868 -2.65 14.37 42.08
N ARG A 869 -2.80 13.26 41.35
CA ARG A 869 -3.00 11.92 41.90
C ARG A 869 -1.80 11.03 41.56
N LEU A 870 -1.68 9.90 42.24
CA LEU A 870 -0.61 8.94 42.01
C LEU A 870 -0.67 8.42 40.56
N LEU A 871 0.37 8.69 39.78
CA LEU A 871 0.62 8.07 38.47
C LEU A 871 1.77 7.06 38.59
N PRO A 872 1.70 5.91 37.88
CA PRO A 872 2.79 4.95 37.85
C PRO A 872 4.05 5.50 37.15
N PRO A 873 5.23 4.90 37.36
CA PRO A 873 6.44 5.29 36.65
C PRO A 873 6.40 4.88 35.18
N TRP A 874 7.17 5.58 34.37
CA TRP A 874 7.55 5.16 33.03
C TRP A 874 8.60 4.05 33.10
N CYS A 875 8.53 3.09 32.17
CA CYS A 875 9.56 2.08 32.02
C CYS A 875 10.84 2.69 31.41
N PRO A 876 12.00 2.63 32.09
CA PRO A 876 13.22 3.30 31.66
C PRO A 876 14.10 2.44 30.73
N VAL A 877 13.54 1.49 29.99
CA VAL A 877 14.29 0.50 29.19
C VAL A 877 13.99 0.64 27.71
N LEU A 878 15.03 0.83 26.89
CA LEU A 878 14.98 0.97 25.42
C LEU A 878 13.93 1.97 24.90
N ARG A 879 13.88 2.15 23.58
CA ARG A 879 12.83 2.97 22.94
C ARG A 879 11.55 2.16 22.77
N GLY A 880 10.41 2.84 22.80
CA GLY A 880 9.10 2.24 22.53
C GLY A 880 8.36 1.70 23.77
N THR A 881 9.01 1.67 24.94
CA THR A 881 8.41 1.23 26.22
C THR A 881 7.53 2.28 26.87
N ASP A 882 7.44 3.47 26.29
CA ASP A 882 6.44 4.48 26.59
C ASP A 882 5.01 3.94 26.43
N ARG A 883 4.79 2.92 25.59
CA ARG A 883 3.53 2.17 25.50
C ARG A 883 3.13 1.42 26.77
N VAL A 884 4.07 1.17 27.69
CA VAL A 884 3.79 0.45 28.95
C VAL A 884 3.06 1.34 29.95
N PHE A 885 3.28 2.66 29.87
CA PHE A 885 2.69 3.63 30.80
C PHE A 885 1.15 3.62 30.84
N PRO A 886 0.41 3.74 29.73
CA PRO A 886 -1.06 3.72 29.80
C PRO A 886 -1.62 2.39 30.32
N VAL A 887 -0.95 1.25 30.04
CA VAL A 887 -1.33 -0.05 30.58
C VAL A 887 -1.10 -0.11 32.09
N LEU A 888 0.02 0.45 32.58
CA LEU A 888 0.24 0.62 34.01
C LEU A 888 -0.81 1.54 34.64
N VAL A 889 -1.16 2.67 34.00
CA VAL A 889 -2.21 3.57 34.48
C VAL A 889 -3.51 2.78 34.67
N LYS A 890 -3.94 1.99 33.68
CA LYS A 890 -5.16 1.19 33.78
C LYS A 890 -5.10 0.07 34.82
N ALA A 891 -3.95 -0.61 34.93
CA ALA A 891 -3.76 -1.70 35.90
C ALA A 891 -3.78 -1.20 37.36
N ILE A 892 -3.20 -0.02 37.59
CA ILE A 892 -3.02 0.57 38.92
C ILE A 892 -4.22 1.45 39.31
N LEU A 893 -4.80 2.17 38.35
CA LEU A 893 -5.85 3.17 38.54
C LEU A 893 -7.09 2.79 37.70
N PRO A 894 -7.94 1.86 38.16
CA PRO A 894 -9.07 1.37 37.36
C PRO A 894 -10.06 2.48 36.98
N SER A 895 -10.24 3.48 37.83
CA SER A 895 -11.11 4.64 37.61
C SER A 895 -10.46 5.75 36.76
N ALA A 896 -9.17 5.64 36.40
CA ALA A 896 -8.54 6.59 35.50
C ALA A 896 -8.96 6.36 34.04
N LEU A 897 -9.25 7.44 33.34
CA LEU A 897 -9.57 7.47 31.91
C LEU A 897 -8.45 8.18 31.13
N LEU A 898 -8.36 7.88 29.84
CA LEU A 898 -7.42 8.52 28.92
C LEU A 898 -8.19 9.38 27.90
N GLY A 899 -7.84 10.65 27.80
CA GLY A 899 -8.45 11.60 26.87
C GLY A 899 -7.67 11.71 25.55
N HIS A 900 -8.39 11.92 24.45
CA HIS A 900 -7.85 12.01 23.10
C HIS A 900 -8.44 13.24 22.41
N LEU A 901 -7.57 14.13 21.93
CA LEU A 901 -7.96 15.42 21.39
C LEU A 901 -7.83 15.44 19.86
N PRO A 902 -8.77 16.06 19.14
CA PRO A 902 -8.75 16.18 17.69
C PRO A 902 -7.83 17.34 17.27
N VAL A 903 -6.59 17.33 17.75
CA VAL A 903 -5.52 18.24 17.34
C VAL A 903 -4.27 17.43 17.04
N ALA A 904 -3.47 17.79 16.04
CA ALA A 904 -2.21 17.15 15.72
C ALA A 904 -1.07 18.17 15.56
N ALA A 905 0.07 17.89 16.18
CA ALA A 905 1.26 18.73 16.14
C ALA A 905 2.33 18.20 15.15
N PRO A 906 3.14 19.08 14.52
CA PRO A 906 4.24 18.67 13.64
C PRO A 906 5.39 17.95 14.38
N HIS A 907 5.59 16.67 14.09
CA HIS A 907 6.77 15.90 14.48
C HIS A 907 7.85 16.00 13.39
N GLU A 908 8.86 16.83 13.62
CA GLU A 908 9.86 17.26 12.65
C GLU A 908 11.30 17.06 13.17
N PRO A 909 11.81 15.82 13.15
CA PRO A 909 13.20 15.56 13.48
C PRO A 909 14.16 16.24 12.51
N LEU A 910 15.34 16.61 13.01
CA LEU A 910 16.37 17.30 12.21
C LEU A 910 16.85 16.49 10.99
N VAL A 911 16.71 15.17 11.05
CA VAL A 911 17.06 14.25 9.96
C VAL A 911 15.82 13.43 9.64
N GLU A 912 15.36 13.49 8.38
CA GLU A 912 14.24 12.68 7.88
C GLU A 912 14.63 11.20 7.87
N ARG A 913 13.73 10.35 8.37
CA ARG A 913 13.91 8.90 8.47
C ARG A 913 12.90 8.20 7.56
N ARG A 914 13.24 7.00 7.07
CA ARG A 914 12.34 6.16 6.25
C ARG A 914 12.42 4.69 6.66
N PHE A 915 11.39 3.91 6.36
CA PHE A 915 11.41 2.46 6.55
C PHE A 915 12.14 1.77 5.40
N SER A 916 12.80 0.64 5.70
CA SER A 916 13.48 -0.16 4.68
C SER A 916 12.51 -1.07 3.92
N PRO A 917 12.79 -1.46 2.65
CA PRO A 917 12.04 -2.52 1.99
C PRO A 917 12.16 -3.83 2.78
N GLY A 918 11.06 -4.29 3.40
CA GLY A 918 11.03 -5.46 4.28
C GLY A 918 10.75 -5.15 5.76
N GLU A 919 10.70 -3.86 6.14
CA GLU A 919 10.41 -3.44 7.53
C GLU A 919 9.07 -4.00 8.06
N LEU A 920 8.08 -4.20 7.18
CA LEU A 920 6.79 -4.82 7.49
C LEU A 920 6.92 -6.17 8.20
N PHE A 921 7.96 -6.95 7.89
CA PHE A 921 8.13 -8.28 8.45
C PHE A 921 9.19 -8.35 9.54
N ARG A 922 9.79 -7.23 9.92
CA ARG A 922 10.94 -7.19 10.85
C ARG A 922 10.64 -7.85 12.20
N ASN A 923 9.43 -7.66 12.72
CA ASN A 923 9.01 -8.17 14.03
C ASN A 923 8.32 -9.55 13.96
N THR A 924 8.28 -10.18 12.79
CA THR A 924 7.72 -11.54 12.69
C THR A 924 8.62 -12.58 13.37
N GLY A 925 9.92 -12.32 13.50
CA GLY A 925 10.92 -13.22 14.10
C GLY A 925 11.03 -13.20 15.64
N GLY A 926 10.19 -12.42 16.34
CA GLY A 926 10.19 -12.35 17.81
C GLY A 926 9.56 -11.06 18.34
N ILE A 927 9.49 -10.93 19.67
CA ILE A 927 8.87 -9.77 20.31
C ILE A 927 9.88 -8.65 20.61
N ASP A 928 9.42 -7.42 20.87
CA ASP A 928 10.26 -6.34 21.41
C ASP A 928 10.19 -6.29 22.96
N VAL A 929 11.05 -5.50 23.62
CA VAL A 929 11.04 -5.40 25.10
C VAL A 929 9.71 -4.87 25.62
N SER A 930 9.07 -3.97 24.88
CA SER A 930 7.79 -3.39 25.29
C SER A 930 6.72 -4.47 25.36
N ARG A 931 6.66 -5.33 24.34
CA ARG A 931 5.74 -6.46 24.25
C ARG A 931 5.98 -7.49 25.35
N LEU A 932 7.24 -7.80 25.67
CA LEU A 932 7.60 -8.63 26.82
C LEU A 932 6.98 -8.09 28.11
N LEU A 933 7.19 -6.79 28.39
CA LEU A 933 6.71 -6.16 29.62
C LEU A 933 5.17 -6.09 29.67
N LEU A 934 4.53 -5.77 28.54
CA LEU A 934 3.07 -5.73 28.43
C LEU A 934 2.44 -7.09 28.76
N GLU A 935 2.94 -8.18 28.18
CA GLU A 935 2.41 -9.51 28.48
C GLU A 935 2.65 -9.93 29.92
N CYS A 936 3.81 -9.56 30.50
CA CYS A 936 4.04 -9.80 31.93
C CYS A 936 3.01 -9.06 32.80
N ILE A 937 2.76 -7.76 32.53
CA ILE A 937 1.81 -6.94 33.30
C ILE A 937 0.36 -7.44 33.11
N GLN A 938 -0.01 -7.86 31.91
CA GLN A 938 -1.38 -8.33 31.62
C GLN A 938 -1.72 -9.69 32.26
N LEU A 939 -0.71 -10.48 32.64
CA LEU A 939 -0.90 -11.74 33.38
C LEU A 939 -1.10 -11.53 34.88
N TRP A 940 -0.84 -10.33 35.38
CA TRP A 940 -0.98 -10.02 36.80
C TRP A 940 -2.45 -9.82 37.18
N GLU A 941 -2.83 -10.42 38.31
CA GLU A 941 -4.13 -10.22 38.93
C GLU A 941 -3.96 -9.44 40.24
N PRO A 942 -4.74 -8.37 40.48
CA PRO A 942 -4.57 -7.51 41.65
C PRO A 942 -4.87 -8.20 42.99
N GLY A 943 -5.64 -9.30 42.99
CA GLY A 943 -5.96 -10.06 44.19
C GLY A 943 -6.63 -9.19 45.26
N THR A 944 -6.03 -9.11 46.45
CA THR A 944 -6.52 -8.30 47.58
C THR A 944 -6.06 -6.84 47.55
N ALA A 945 -5.29 -6.42 46.54
CA ALA A 945 -4.79 -5.04 46.45
C ALA A 945 -5.91 -4.08 46.00
N THR A 946 -6.32 -3.18 46.89
CA THR A 946 -7.44 -2.26 46.65
C THR A 946 -7.00 -0.84 46.34
N THR A 947 -5.93 -0.35 46.96
CA THR A 947 -5.42 1.02 46.73
C THR A 947 -4.42 1.07 45.57
N PRO A 948 -4.23 2.23 44.92
CA PRO A 948 -3.20 2.40 43.89
C PRO A 948 -1.79 2.01 44.37
N GLU A 949 -1.43 2.37 45.60
CA GLU A 949 -0.14 2.05 46.21
C GLU A 949 0.01 0.54 46.46
N ASP A 950 -1.04 -0.13 46.94
CA ASP A 950 -1.03 -1.59 47.14
C ASP A 950 -0.94 -2.31 45.80
N ARG A 951 -1.63 -1.81 44.76
CA ARG A 951 -1.58 -2.34 43.40
C ARG A 951 -0.17 -2.22 42.82
N LEU A 952 0.49 -1.08 42.98
CA LEU A 952 1.89 -0.89 42.57
C LEU A 952 2.82 -1.89 43.26
N ARG A 953 2.66 -2.05 44.59
CA ARG A 953 3.48 -2.97 45.37
C ARG A 953 3.24 -4.44 45.02
N SER A 954 1.99 -4.80 44.79
CA SER A 954 1.56 -6.14 44.37
C SER A 954 2.09 -6.48 42.98
N LEU A 955 1.85 -5.61 41.98
CA LEU A 955 2.38 -5.80 40.62
C LEU A 955 3.91 -5.87 40.63
N GLY A 956 4.57 -4.98 41.37
CA GLY A 956 6.03 -4.98 41.46
C GLY A 956 6.59 -6.25 42.12
N GLY A 957 5.90 -6.79 43.13
CA GLY A 957 6.24 -8.08 43.74
C GLY A 957 6.11 -9.23 42.76
N TYR A 958 4.98 -9.27 42.04
CA TYR A 958 4.72 -10.26 40.99
C TYR A 958 5.78 -10.23 39.88
N LEU A 959 6.16 -9.05 39.36
CA LEU A 959 7.20 -8.96 38.33
C LEU A 959 8.57 -9.46 38.83
N LYS A 960 8.90 -9.23 40.10
CA LYS A 960 10.13 -9.76 40.73
C LYS A 960 10.09 -11.27 40.91
N GLU A 961 8.93 -11.86 41.18
CA GLU A 961 8.75 -13.31 41.22
C GLU A 961 8.86 -13.92 39.82
N LEU A 962 8.22 -13.29 38.83
CA LEU A 962 8.29 -13.71 37.43
C LEU A 962 9.74 -13.66 36.91
N ALA A 963 10.52 -12.66 37.30
CA ALA A 963 11.95 -12.57 36.98
C ALA A 963 12.81 -13.71 37.57
N ARG A 964 12.29 -14.50 38.52
CA ARG A 964 12.96 -15.70 39.06
C ARG A 964 12.50 -17.00 38.40
N ALA A 965 11.42 -16.95 37.63
CA ALA A 965 10.86 -18.09 36.92
C ALA A 965 11.52 -18.29 35.54
N ASP A 966 11.24 -19.42 34.91
CA ASP A 966 11.57 -19.61 33.49
C ASP A 966 10.56 -18.84 32.63
N LEU A 967 10.97 -17.67 32.16
CA LEU A 967 10.13 -16.81 31.32
C LEU A 967 9.69 -17.49 30.02
N GLY A 968 10.48 -18.42 29.49
CA GLY A 968 10.12 -19.15 28.27
C GLY A 968 8.93 -20.09 28.48
N GLU A 969 8.91 -20.80 29.61
CA GLU A 969 7.80 -21.67 29.98
C GLU A 969 6.52 -20.88 30.30
N VAL A 970 6.66 -19.71 30.94
CA VAL A 970 5.51 -18.87 31.30
C VAL A 970 4.95 -18.13 30.07
N LEU A 971 5.81 -17.50 29.28
CA LEU A 971 5.39 -16.60 28.20
C LEU A 971 5.14 -17.32 26.88
N GLY A 972 5.80 -18.45 26.61
CA GLY A 972 5.62 -19.19 25.35
C GLY A 972 4.14 -19.47 25.02
N PRO A 973 3.39 -20.15 25.91
CA PRO A 973 1.98 -20.42 25.70
C PRO A 973 1.10 -19.16 25.59
N VAL A 974 1.45 -18.11 26.34
CA VAL A 974 0.71 -16.84 26.37
C VAL A 974 0.87 -16.10 25.05
N LEU A 975 2.10 -15.99 24.56
CA LEU A 975 2.42 -15.37 23.28
C LEU A 975 1.77 -16.11 22.12
N GLN A 976 1.83 -17.45 22.12
CA GLN A 976 1.17 -18.26 21.10
C GLN A 976 -0.34 -18.01 21.08
N ARG A 977 -1.00 -18.12 22.24
CA ARG A 977 -2.45 -17.87 22.34
C ARG A 977 -2.83 -16.47 21.86
N ARG A 978 -2.04 -15.45 22.22
CA ARG A 978 -2.33 -14.07 21.81
C ARG A 978 -2.16 -13.89 20.30
N ASN A 979 -1.09 -14.43 19.72
CA ASN A 979 -0.86 -14.42 18.28
C ASN A 979 -1.98 -15.13 17.50
N ASP A 980 -2.47 -16.26 18.00
CA ASP A 980 -3.55 -17.02 17.36
C ASP A 980 -4.88 -16.23 17.38
N LEU A 981 -5.18 -15.52 18.48
CA LEU A 981 -6.37 -14.66 18.57
C LEU A 981 -6.31 -13.50 17.57
N TRP A 982 -5.15 -12.86 17.42
CA TRP A 982 -4.99 -11.79 16.44
C TRP A 982 -5.02 -12.28 15.00
N ALA A 983 -4.40 -13.42 14.73
CA ALA A 983 -4.46 -14.07 13.43
C ALA A 983 -5.91 -14.32 13.02
N SER A 984 -6.73 -14.83 13.94
CA SER A 984 -8.15 -15.11 13.72
C SER A 984 -8.92 -13.83 13.38
N SER A 985 -8.77 -12.77 14.18
CA SER A 985 -9.43 -11.46 13.96
C SER A 985 -9.08 -10.83 12.60
N LEU A 986 -7.84 -11.00 12.15
CA LEU A 986 -7.40 -10.49 10.85
C LEU A 986 -7.90 -11.31 9.67
N LEU A 987 -7.97 -12.64 9.80
CA LEU A 987 -8.51 -13.51 8.76
C LEU A 987 -10.01 -13.27 8.52
N GLU A 988 -10.74 -12.86 9.55
CA GLU A 988 -12.14 -12.44 9.45
C GLU A 988 -12.32 -11.04 8.85
N SER A 989 -11.25 -10.24 8.79
CA SER A 989 -11.31 -8.86 8.30
C SER A 989 -11.35 -8.78 6.77
N SER A 990 -12.29 -8.01 6.24
CA SER A 990 -12.37 -7.71 4.81
C SER A 990 -11.31 -6.68 4.37
N GLY A 991 -10.78 -6.85 3.17
CA GLY A 991 -9.82 -5.94 2.56
C GLY A 991 -9.43 -6.35 1.14
N PRO A 992 -8.77 -5.45 0.38
CA PRO A 992 -8.25 -5.75 -0.96
C PRO A 992 -7.28 -6.93 -0.97
N ALA A 993 -7.20 -7.65 -2.09
CA ALA A 993 -6.37 -8.85 -2.21
C ALA A 993 -4.89 -8.60 -1.82
N TRP A 994 -4.29 -7.51 -2.32
CA TRP A 994 -2.90 -7.15 -2.01
C TRP A 994 -2.62 -6.88 -0.51
N TRP A 995 -3.61 -6.39 0.24
CA TRP A 995 -3.49 -6.21 1.69
C TRP A 995 -3.66 -7.54 2.41
N ARG A 996 -4.61 -8.38 1.96
CA ARG A 996 -4.80 -9.73 2.50
C ARG A 996 -3.57 -10.62 2.25
N ASP A 997 -2.88 -10.44 1.13
CA ASP A 997 -1.63 -11.14 0.82
C ASP A 997 -0.51 -10.73 1.78
N ASP A 998 -0.36 -9.43 2.04
CA ASP A 998 0.61 -8.92 3.03
C ASP A 998 0.27 -9.42 4.45
N VAL A 999 -1.02 -9.47 4.81
CA VAL A 999 -1.51 -10.06 6.07
C VAL A 999 -1.18 -11.55 6.16
N SER A 1000 -1.48 -12.34 5.11
CA SER A 1000 -1.19 -13.77 5.08
C SER A 1000 0.32 -14.03 5.22
N GLN A 1001 1.15 -13.31 4.45
CA GLN A 1001 2.61 -13.42 4.56
C GLN A 1001 3.12 -13.06 5.95
N TYR A 1002 2.52 -12.05 6.60
CA TYR A 1002 2.89 -11.68 7.96
C TYR A 1002 2.53 -12.80 8.94
N LEU A 1003 1.30 -13.31 8.89
CA LEU A 1003 0.81 -14.39 9.75
C LEU A 1003 1.61 -15.68 9.57
N ASP A 1004 1.97 -16.05 8.35
CA ASP A 1004 2.79 -17.23 8.07
C ASP A 1004 4.16 -17.14 8.74
N ARG A 1005 4.81 -15.96 8.69
CA ARG A 1005 6.11 -15.75 9.34
C ARG A 1005 5.99 -15.79 10.86
N VAL A 1006 4.95 -15.19 11.44
CA VAL A 1006 4.68 -15.31 12.88
C VAL A 1006 4.45 -16.76 13.27
N ASN A 1007 3.63 -17.50 12.51
CA ASN A 1007 3.33 -18.91 12.76
C ASN A 1007 4.55 -19.82 12.69
N GLN A 1008 5.53 -19.49 11.83
CA GLN A 1008 6.81 -20.20 11.76
C GLN A 1008 7.72 -19.83 12.94
N ALA A 1009 7.85 -18.54 13.25
CA ALA A 1009 8.75 -18.04 14.28
C ALA A 1009 8.29 -18.41 15.70
N GLN A 1010 7.00 -18.35 15.99
CA GLN A 1010 6.47 -18.60 17.34
C GLN A 1010 6.61 -20.04 17.83
N ARG A 1011 6.95 -20.98 16.94
CA ARG A 1011 7.27 -22.37 17.30
C ARG A 1011 8.67 -22.52 17.90
N GLN A 1012 9.50 -21.49 17.81
CA GLN A 1012 10.84 -21.49 18.39
C GLN A 1012 10.77 -21.23 19.89
N ALA A 1013 11.48 -22.03 20.70
CA ALA A 1013 11.49 -21.91 22.15
C ALA A 1013 12.01 -20.54 22.65
N ASP A 1014 12.75 -19.82 21.83
CA ASP A 1014 13.34 -18.51 22.12
C ASP A 1014 12.58 -17.32 21.50
N TYR A 1015 11.35 -17.54 21.00
CA TYR A 1015 10.52 -16.48 20.41
C TYR A 1015 10.25 -15.31 21.38
N TRP A 1016 10.16 -15.61 22.69
CA TRP A 1016 9.93 -14.64 23.76
C TRP A 1016 11.12 -13.70 24.02
N ILE A 1017 12.33 -14.05 23.54
CA ILE A 1017 13.51 -13.21 23.78
C ILE A 1017 13.40 -11.95 22.92
N PRO A 1018 13.49 -10.73 23.49
CA PRO A 1018 13.29 -9.51 22.72
C PRO A 1018 14.30 -9.32 21.57
N VAL A 1019 13.83 -9.10 20.35
CA VAL A 1019 14.65 -8.94 19.12
C VAL A 1019 15.53 -7.69 19.17
N ASP A 1020 15.04 -6.63 19.80
CA ASP A 1020 15.72 -5.36 20.02
C ASP A 1020 16.85 -5.50 21.05
N LEU A 1021 16.68 -6.30 22.11
CA LEU A 1021 17.80 -6.66 22.99
C LEU A 1021 18.80 -7.59 22.30
N ARG A 1022 18.32 -8.63 21.60
CA ARG A 1022 19.19 -9.57 20.86
C ARG A 1022 20.11 -8.84 19.88
N ALA A 1023 19.58 -7.83 19.19
CA ALA A 1023 20.35 -7.02 18.25
C ALA A 1023 21.46 -6.19 18.92
N ILE A 1024 21.31 -5.79 20.19
CA ILE A 1024 22.27 -4.93 20.89
C ILE A 1024 23.30 -5.74 21.66
N VAL A 1025 22.87 -6.75 22.44
CA VAL A 1025 23.74 -7.46 23.39
C VAL A 1025 24.00 -8.93 23.03
N GLY A 1026 23.41 -9.42 21.95
CA GLY A 1026 23.44 -10.84 21.58
C GLY A 1026 22.41 -11.68 22.35
N ARG A 1027 22.28 -12.96 21.96
CA ARG A 1027 21.20 -13.84 22.45
C ARG A 1027 21.26 -14.11 23.95
N ASP A 1028 22.38 -14.60 24.46
CA ASP A 1028 22.49 -15.04 25.86
C ASP A 1028 22.31 -13.87 26.83
N ARG A 1029 22.92 -12.72 26.50
CA ARG A 1029 22.76 -11.50 27.30
C ARG A 1029 21.38 -10.86 27.17
N ALA A 1030 20.66 -11.09 26.08
CA ALA A 1030 19.29 -10.60 25.95
C ALA A 1030 18.35 -11.27 26.97
N VAL A 1031 18.53 -12.56 27.23
CA VAL A 1031 17.82 -13.27 28.31
C VAL A 1031 18.08 -12.62 29.66
N GLU A 1032 19.36 -12.45 30.00
CA GLU A 1032 19.78 -11.81 31.26
C GLU A 1032 19.18 -10.40 31.39
N LYS A 1033 19.22 -9.61 30.32
CA LYS A 1033 18.70 -8.24 30.30
C LYS A 1033 17.18 -8.18 30.41
N SER A 1034 16.45 -9.10 29.79
CA SER A 1034 14.99 -9.23 29.96
C SER A 1034 14.61 -9.50 31.41
N VAL A 1035 15.28 -10.45 32.05
CA VAL A 1035 15.08 -10.78 33.47
C VAL A 1035 15.44 -9.58 34.36
N GLU A 1036 16.57 -8.93 34.10
CA GLU A 1036 17.02 -7.75 34.84
C GLU A 1036 16.01 -6.59 34.72
N SER A 1037 15.49 -6.33 33.53
CA SER A 1037 14.48 -5.29 33.30
C SER A 1037 13.18 -5.55 34.07
N LEU A 1038 12.68 -6.79 34.10
CA LEU A 1038 11.49 -7.16 34.87
C LEU A 1038 11.73 -6.99 36.38
N ARG A 1039 12.87 -7.47 36.87
CA ARG A 1039 13.24 -7.34 38.29
C ARG A 1039 13.30 -5.89 38.73
N TRP A 1040 14.00 -5.04 37.98
CA TRP A 1040 14.15 -3.63 38.33
C TRP A 1040 12.89 -2.80 38.12
N LEU A 1041 12.08 -3.11 37.09
CA LEU A 1041 10.75 -2.50 36.97
C LEU A 1041 9.88 -2.88 38.16
N GLY A 1042 9.92 -4.14 38.61
CA GLY A 1042 9.21 -4.57 39.80
C GLY A 1042 9.67 -3.82 41.07
N GLU A 1043 10.98 -3.67 41.26
CA GLU A 1043 11.55 -2.90 42.37
C GLU A 1043 11.14 -1.42 42.33
N LEU A 1044 11.13 -0.84 41.13
CA LEU A 1044 10.70 0.54 40.90
C LEU A 1044 9.24 0.72 41.26
N LEU A 1045 8.34 -0.16 40.80
CA LEU A 1045 6.92 -0.09 41.13
C LEU A 1045 6.68 -0.18 42.64
N GLN A 1046 7.37 -1.08 43.35
CA GLN A 1046 7.22 -1.20 44.81
C GLN A 1046 7.68 0.05 45.57
N SER A 1047 8.75 0.68 45.08
CA SER A 1047 9.36 1.86 45.72
C SER A 1047 8.77 3.19 45.24
N TRP A 1048 7.94 3.18 44.19
CA TRP A 1048 7.51 4.39 43.50
C TRP A 1048 6.72 5.39 44.37
N PRO A 1049 5.74 4.98 45.20
CA PRO A 1049 5.03 5.91 46.07
C PRO A 1049 5.98 6.64 47.04
N ASP A 1050 6.95 5.91 47.59
CA ASP A 1050 7.93 6.44 48.54
C ASP A 1050 8.95 7.34 47.84
N LEU A 1051 9.34 7.02 46.60
CA LEU A 1051 10.19 7.85 45.75
C LEU A 1051 9.52 9.20 45.43
N LEU A 1052 8.25 9.18 45.03
CA LEU A 1052 7.49 10.41 44.74
C LEU A 1052 7.41 11.30 45.98
N GLU A 1053 7.08 10.73 47.14
CA GLU A 1053 7.01 11.48 48.40
C GLU A 1053 8.37 12.07 48.80
N ALA A 1054 9.47 11.32 48.63
CA ALA A 1054 10.82 11.82 48.85
C ALA A 1054 11.19 12.97 47.90
N GLY A 1055 10.78 12.86 46.63
CA GLY A 1055 10.91 13.90 45.62
C GLY A 1055 10.21 15.19 46.02
N ARG A 1056 8.90 15.12 46.34
CA ARG A 1056 8.07 16.27 46.76
C ARG A 1056 8.67 17.00 47.96
N ARG A 1057 8.99 16.27 49.04
CA ARG A 1057 9.61 16.85 50.26
C ARG A 1057 10.88 17.61 49.96
N ARG A 1058 11.64 17.15 48.97
CA ARG A 1058 12.90 17.77 48.58
C ARG A 1058 12.68 18.97 47.66
N THR A 1059 11.74 18.90 46.72
CA THR A 1059 11.32 20.04 45.87
C THR A 1059 10.82 21.21 46.73
N GLN A 1060 9.99 20.93 47.75
CA GLN A 1060 9.49 21.93 48.71
C GLN A 1060 10.61 22.64 49.50
N ARG A 1061 11.72 21.95 49.76
CA ARG A 1061 12.88 22.54 50.46
C ARG A 1061 13.79 23.33 49.54
N ARG A 1062 14.01 22.81 48.32
CA ARG A 1062 14.88 23.42 47.31
C ARG A 1062 14.46 22.88 45.92
N PRO A 1063 14.11 23.75 44.97
CA PRO A 1063 13.81 23.34 43.60
C PRO A 1063 14.98 22.57 42.98
N TRP A 1064 14.67 21.56 42.18
CA TRP A 1064 15.65 20.75 41.46
C TRP A 1064 16.11 21.37 40.15
N THR A 1065 15.31 22.26 39.59
CA THR A 1065 15.61 22.96 38.34
C THR A 1065 16.33 24.27 38.64
N THR A 1066 17.18 24.71 37.73
CA THR A 1066 17.76 26.06 37.77
C THR A 1066 17.03 26.96 36.76
N SER A 1067 16.54 28.12 37.21
CA SER A 1067 16.00 29.15 36.30
C SER A 1067 17.15 29.83 35.55
N LEU A 1068 17.10 29.78 34.23
CA LEU A 1068 18.12 30.35 33.34
C LEU A 1068 18.00 31.87 33.17
N LEU A 1069 16.89 32.48 33.59
CA LEU A 1069 16.73 33.95 33.64
C LEU A 1069 17.44 34.57 34.84
N SER A 1070 17.43 33.88 35.98
CA SER A 1070 17.97 34.37 37.25
C SER A 1070 19.48 34.15 37.41
N SER A 1071 20.08 33.30 36.57
CA SER A 1071 21.52 33.04 36.61
C SER A 1071 22.30 34.17 35.95
N THR A 1072 22.74 35.14 36.75
CA THR A 1072 23.98 35.85 36.43
C THR A 1072 25.08 34.79 36.38
N LEU A 1073 25.65 34.56 35.20
CA LEU A 1073 26.91 33.82 35.07
C LEU A 1073 27.94 34.49 35.99
N SER A 1074 28.16 33.95 37.19
CA SER A 1074 29.43 34.15 37.86
C SER A 1074 30.43 33.30 37.09
N VAL A 1075 31.28 34.01 36.33
CA VAL A 1075 32.42 33.52 35.54
C VAL A 1075 33.21 32.43 36.26
#